data_AF-A0A2J8AKC0-F1
#
_entry.id   AF-A0A2J8AKC0-F1
#
_cell.length_a   1.000
_cell.length_b   1.000
_cell.length_c   1.000
_cell.angle_alpha   90.00
_cell.angle_beta   90.00
_cell.angle_gamma   90.00
#
_symmetry.space_group_name_H-M   'P 1'
#
loop_
_entity.id
_entity.type
_entity.pdbx_description
1 polymer ?
#
loop_
_entity_poly.entity_id
_entity_poly.type
_entity_poly.pdbx_seq_one_letter_code
_entity_poly.pdbx_strand_id
1 'polypeptide(L)'
;MFPGSAFLAKAVAEEFGRKEGSDCVVVFYVTCRERVRERVRDYNYNDNYHDYDYDYTPKARMERMVERNVGDPLPCHKFVLRRISEMFKAKIDSWNTALAATFSLGPPELRVSINSTEDEPSARAAIGVGYTGRVQADSSMQEVLGLRRMGRFLQIDGCAAACDEFIMGRLQAANGSGSNNSSGSSAVDVDGQNGGPQPPVHGPGPVLEFFSVSNLFPDPAEDLEDSSFAASFAPVLAASKQALVRHFRDTLAVLNTPALAEQFLDLPAVAVEALLESDDFGTDTESSVLLLLARWTKVNFGKTGAADRKRLCRLVRLVQLGRRYLTFILPALAADFEAGADEGLPGAWFPISCMEAAFIASLSSASNSEQRELKATTSKLHDITSPWYSITARPPCSPAGGLTFGWSIAEQELRLALQALGPDQQHKVLYGAFAAAPSVYSHGFQWRPCIKLEHAKGTAGAYLTCELPGAYDGEGSRISADVVSAGSLRAQLTVNRWRNGVRQNAYTGTLTPETYVQIGGQWGKATALGLRPPPEGGGANVLEAWADYLHGGEITGGLKLIFGSEEDADSVIIFYAEELRGQDGAEASKVERAVGDPLPCHKFVLRCMSERFRAKIDRWDGSGPKDVRLELRVSLNSEDEEPSARAAIGVGYTGRVQADSMREVLRIRCQGAYLQIDGCAAACDEFITARLQAESSSSSGVGVGGHGQPPVLEFFSVSDLFPDPAEGASGFAAVLSAAQQALVCHFRDTLAVLNTPALTEQFLALPAVAVEGLLESDDFGTDAESSVLLLLAAWTKANFEETDAAARERLCRLVRLVQLGRPYLASILPALAADFEAGADEGLPGAWFPISCMEAAFLASLSLAVYLSSLPNAPASDEQKQLRESGAEMYNLTSPWYSFTARRQCTPAAGLTFDWSIAERELELALQALRPGQTSYLYGVFAGGMSSICASGFQWRPCIKLKLGEGTAGFYILCELPRAYDVGGSRVRTPMAGVVSLNATPLVHCWGGGGRQDAVALNMQPTTYCQIGNSRGNASALRLRPLPAAGGPNPTSAAWADYLQAGRITGSLKLLPPPAS
;
A
#
# COMPACT_ATOMS: atom_id res chain seq x y z
N MET A 1 -18.66 16.86 10.44
CA MET A 1 -19.83 17.55 9.81
C MET A 1 -21.11 16.96 10.42
N PHE A 2 -22.12 17.77 10.81
CA PHE A 2 -23.31 17.39 11.63
C PHE A 2 -23.18 16.08 12.45
N PRO A 3 -22.43 16.10 13.57
CA PRO A 3 -22.30 14.91 14.41
C PRO A 3 -23.69 14.53 14.94
N GLY A 4 -24.27 13.42 14.45
CA GLY A 4 -25.50 12.86 15.01
C GLY A 4 -26.54 12.32 14.02
N SER A 5 -26.45 12.55 12.70
CA SER A 5 -27.40 11.92 11.75
C SER A 5 -26.92 11.95 10.30
N ALA A 6 -26.54 10.78 9.75
CA ALA A 6 -26.21 10.63 8.33
C ALA A 6 -27.41 10.96 7.41
N PHE A 7 -28.64 10.77 7.90
CA PHE A 7 -29.86 11.13 7.19
C PHE A 7 -30.00 12.66 7.05
N LEU A 8 -29.74 13.40 8.13
CA LEU A 8 -29.81 14.87 8.11
C LEU A 8 -28.72 15.45 7.20
N ALA A 9 -27.49 14.93 7.27
CA ALA A 9 -26.40 15.35 6.39
C ALA A 9 -26.75 15.12 4.91
N LYS A 10 -27.35 13.96 4.59
CA LYS A 10 -27.83 13.67 3.23
C LYS A 10 -28.94 14.60 2.78
N ALA A 11 -29.95 14.84 3.63
CA ALA A 11 -31.05 15.75 3.31
C ALA A 11 -30.56 17.19 3.08
N VAL A 12 -29.63 17.69 3.91
CA VAL A 12 -29.04 19.02 3.74
C VAL A 12 -28.21 19.10 2.46
N ALA A 13 -27.47 18.04 2.12
CA ALA A 13 -26.71 17.96 0.87
C ALA A 13 -27.61 17.99 -0.38
N GLU A 14 -28.78 17.34 -0.34
CA GLU A 14 -29.76 17.33 -1.45
C GLU A 14 -30.40 18.70 -1.72
N GLU A 15 -30.35 19.62 -0.74
CA GLU A 15 -30.87 20.99 -0.86
C GLU A 15 -29.85 22.00 -1.41
N PHE A 16 -28.60 21.60 -1.65
CA PHE A 16 -27.58 22.50 -2.20
C PHE A 16 -27.98 23.00 -3.60
N GLY A 17 -28.02 24.33 -3.78
CA GLY A 17 -28.33 24.99 -5.06
C GLY A 17 -29.83 25.04 -5.42
N ARG A 18 -30.73 24.49 -4.59
CA ARG A 18 -32.19 24.59 -4.81
C ARG A 18 -32.70 25.96 -4.40
N LYS A 19 -33.57 26.56 -5.23
CA LYS A 19 -34.25 27.82 -4.90
C LYS A 19 -35.31 27.63 -3.82
N GLU A 20 -36.03 26.52 -3.87
CA GLU A 20 -37.01 26.13 -2.87
C GLU A 20 -36.30 25.89 -1.53
N GLY A 21 -36.77 26.50 -0.44
CA GLY A 21 -36.18 26.37 0.89
C GLY A 21 -34.96 27.26 1.18
N SER A 22 -34.33 27.85 0.17
CA SER A 22 -33.20 28.78 0.37
C SER A 22 -33.62 30.08 1.08
N ASP A 23 -32.85 30.50 2.08
CA ASP A 23 -33.10 31.71 2.87
C ASP A 23 -32.04 32.80 2.65
N CYS A 24 -31.10 32.58 1.72
CA CYS A 24 -30.12 33.53 1.21
C CYS A 24 -29.61 33.13 -0.18
N VAL A 25 -28.94 34.07 -0.86
CA VAL A 25 -28.21 33.82 -2.10
C VAL A 25 -26.77 34.33 -1.97
N VAL A 26 -25.80 33.57 -2.47
CA VAL A 26 -24.40 34.00 -2.58
C VAL A 26 -24.16 34.52 -3.99
N VAL A 27 -23.63 35.73 -4.11
CA VAL A 27 -23.28 36.36 -5.40
C VAL A 27 -21.78 36.61 -5.43
N PHE A 28 -21.09 35.96 -6.36
CA PHE A 28 -19.68 36.20 -6.59
C PHE A 28 -19.48 37.43 -7.47
N TYR A 29 -18.47 38.23 -7.17
CA TYR A 29 -18.10 39.38 -8.00
C TYR A 29 -16.58 39.52 -8.10
N VAL A 30 -16.12 40.14 -9.19
CA VAL A 30 -14.72 40.56 -9.37
C VAL A 30 -14.65 42.08 -9.38
N THR A 31 -13.60 42.63 -8.79
CA THR A 31 -13.36 44.08 -8.81
C THR A 31 -12.48 44.41 -10.02
N CYS A 32 -13.08 44.99 -11.06
CA CYS A 32 -12.34 45.39 -12.26
C CYS A 32 -12.05 46.89 -12.23
N ARG A 33 -10.85 47.28 -12.68
CA ARG A 33 -10.54 48.69 -12.94
C ARG A 33 -11.10 49.05 -14.31
N GLU A 34 -12.22 49.77 -14.33
CA GLU A 34 -12.79 50.25 -15.58
C GLU A 34 -12.18 51.61 -15.93
N ARG A 35 -11.50 51.68 -17.09
CA ARG A 35 -11.02 52.96 -17.60
C ARG A 35 -12.22 53.77 -18.06
N VAL A 36 -12.60 54.77 -17.26
CA VAL A 36 -13.61 55.75 -17.67
C VAL A 36 -13.06 56.53 -18.85
N ARG A 37 -13.47 56.17 -20.08
CA ARG A 37 -13.25 57.00 -21.26
C ARG A 37 -14.11 58.24 -21.10
N GLU A 38 -13.54 59.30 -20.54
CA GLU A 38 -14.17 60.61 -20.57
C GLU A 38 -14.36 60.99 -22.04
N ARG A 39 -15.61 61.08 -22.49
CA ARG A 39 -15.97 61.49 -23.84
C ARG A 39 -15.61 62.98 -23.96
N VAL A 40 -14.36 63.27 -24.33
CA VAL A 40 -13.95 64.65 -24.68
C VAL A 40 -14.85 65.07 -25.84
N ARG A 41 -15.77 66.00 -25.56
CA ARG A 41 -16.53 66.68 -26.61
C ARG A 41 -15.52 67.49 -27.42
N ASP A 42 -15.41 67.16 -28.70
CA ASP A 42 -14.72 67.98 -29.69
C ASP A 42 -15.32 69.39 -29.70
N TYR A 43 -14.72 70.31 -28.94
CA TYR A 43 -14.91 71.74 -29.15
C TYR A 43 -13.90 72.18 -30.19
N ASN A 44 -14.43 72.39 -31.39
CA ASN A 44 -13.78 73.05 -32.51
C ASN A 44 -13.36 74.47 -32.06
N TYR A 45 -12.07 74.69 -31.83
CA TYR A 45 -11.51 76.03 -31.66
C TYR A 45 -10.36 76.22 -32.65
N ASN A 46 -10.69 77.02 -33.67
CA ASN A 46 -9.76 77.56 -34.64
C ASN A 46 -8.82 78.59 -33.98
N ASP A 47 -7.72 78.84 -34.69
CA ASP A 47 -6.83 80.01 -34.64
C ASP A 47 -5.70 80.07 -33.60
N ASN A 48 -4.48 79.95 -34.14
CA ASN A 48 -3.38 80.92 -34.03
C ASN A 48 -3.08 81.53 -32.65
N TYR A 49 -2.00 81.07 -32.00
CA TYR A 49 -0.81 81.89 -31.68
C TYR A 49 0.19 81.12 -30.79
N HIS A 50 1.46 81.19 -31.21
CA HIS A 50 2.73 81.17 -30.45
C HIS A 50 2.88 80.46 -29.08
N ASP A 51 3.80 79.49 -29.08
CA ASP A 51 5.06 79.50 -28.31
C ASP A 51 4.94 79.97 -26.85
N TYR A 52 4.88 79.02 -25.89
CA TYR A 52 5.66 79.05 -24.63
C TYR A 52 5.54 77.72 -23.87
N ASP A 53 6.71 77.31 -23.38
CA ASP A 53 7.08 76.23 -22.46
C ASP A 53 6.15 76.10 -21.23
N TYR A 54 5.60 74.91 -20.96
CA TYR A 54 4.92 74.58 -19.69
C TYR A 54 5.07 73.12 -19.27
N ASP A 55 5.48 72.97 -18.00
CA ASP A 55 5.58 71.79 -17.15
C ASP A 55 4.35 70.85 -17.23
N TYR A 56 4.56 69.64 -17.75
CA TYR A 56 3.50 68.63 -17.91
C TYR A 56 3.39 67.76 -16.66
N THR A 57 2.58 68.18 -15.68
CA THR A 57 2.14 67.28 -14.60
C THR A 57 1.09 66.30 -15.15
N PRO A 58 1.26 64.97 -15.02
CA PRO A 58 0.26 64.03 -15.48
C PRO A 58 -1.00 64.19 -14.61
N LYS A 59 -2.10 64.68 -15.21
CA LYS A 59 -3.43 64.71 -14.58
C LYS A 59 -3.74 63.33 -14.00
N ALA A 60 -4.01 63.28 -12.69
CA ALA A 60 -4.36 62.07 -11.96
C ALA A 60 -5.49 61.33 -12.69
N ARG A 61 -5.16 60.14 -13.19
CA ARG A 61 -6.06 59.27 -13.95
C ARG A 61 -7.07 58.69 -12.97
N MET A 62 -8.32 59.15 -13.02
CA MET A 62 -9.37 58.68 -12.13
C MET A 62 -9.86 57.30 -12.60
N GLU A 63 -9.24 56.23 -12.09
CA GLU A 63 -9.69 54.85 -12.32
C GLU A 63 -10.86 54.53 -11.37
N ARG A 64 -12.01 54.14 -11.91
CA ARG A 64 -13.17 53.72 -11.12
C ARG A 64 -13.10 52.20 -10.94
N MET A 65 -13.17 51.73 -9.70
CA MET A 65 -13.38 50.31 -9.42
C MET A 65 -14.86 49.98 -9.66
N VAL A 66 -15.11 48.98 -10.51
CA VAL A 66 -16.46 48.49 -10.81
C VAL A 66 -16.53 47.03 -10.40
N GLU A 67 -17.51 46.70 -9.57
CA GLU A 67 -17.83 45.32 -9.23
C GLU A 67 -18.65 44.69 -10.36
N ARG A 68 -18.15 43.60 -10.94
CA ARG A 68 -18.89 42.82 -11.93
C ARG A 68 -19.26 41.48 -11.32
N ASN A 69 -20.56 41.18 -11.26
CA ASN A 69 -21.05 39.88 -10.83
C ASN A 69 -20.54 38.78 -11.79
N VAL A 70 -20.18 37.62 -11.24
CA VAL A 70 -19.68 36.45 -11.96
C VAL A 70 -20.59 35.27 -11.66
N GLY A 71 -21.07 34.60 -12.71
CA GLY A 71 -21.99 33.47 -12.59
C GLY A 71 -23.39 33.85 -12.11
N ASP A 72 -24.26 32.84 -12.03
CA ASP A 72 -25.61 32.99 -11.50
C ASP A 72 -25.60 33.01 -9.96
N PRO A 73 -26.48 33.79 -9.29
CA PRO A 73 -26.61 33.73 -7.83
C PRO A 73 -26.83 32.29 -7.34
N LEU A 74 -26.08 31.87 -6.33
CA LEU A 74 -26.15 30.53 -5.75
C LEU A 74 -27.14 30.51 -4.58
N PRO A 75 -28.30 29.82 -4.68
CA PRO A 75 -29.21 29.65 -3.55
C PRO A 75 -28.55 28.87 -2.42
N CYS A 76 -28.67 29.37 -1.20
CA CYS A 76 -27.99 28.81 -0.03
C CYS A 76 -28.86 28.92 1.24
N HIS A 77 -28.37 28.30 2.30
CA HIS A 77 -29.00 28.22 3.61
C HIS A 77 -28.08 28.86 4.66
N LYS A 78 -28.52 29.94 5.30
CA LYS A 78 -27.74 30.72 6.28
C LYS A 78 -27.18 29.85 7.38
N PHE A 79 -27.97 28.92 7.91
CA PHE A 79 -27.52 28.06 9.00
C PHE A 79 -26.36 27.14 8.58
N VAL A 80 -26.34 26.67 7.33
CA VAL A 80 -25.23 25.89 6.79
C VAL A 80 -24.03 26.81 6.57
N LEU A 81 -24.20 27.94 5.87
CA LEU A 81 -23.11 28.89 5.60
C LEU A 81 -22.42 29.38 6.88
N ARG A 82 -23.18 29.70 7.94
CA ARG A 82 -22.64 30.07 9.27
C ARG A 82 -21.84 28.96 9.92
N ARG A 83 -22.20 27.69 9.65
CA ARG A 83 -21.59 26.54 10.28
C ARG A 83 -20.31 26.10 9.58
N ILE A 84 -20.26 26.29 8.27
CA ILE A 84 -19.14 25.83 7.44
C ILE A 84 -18.06 26.88 7.27
N SER A 85 -18.31 28.17 7.57
CA SER A 85 -17.32 29.23 7.36
C SER A 85 -17.48 30.40 8.30
N GLU A 86 -16.39 30.78 8.96
CA GLU A 86 -16.33 31.96 9.82
C GLU A 86 -16.48 33.26 9.01
N MET A 87 -16.00 33.30 7.77
CA MET A 87 -16.22 34.43 6.87
C MET A 87 -17.72 34.63 6.58
N PHE A 88 -18.44 33.56 6.23
CA PHE A 88 -19.88 33.65 5.98
C PHE A 88 -20.66 33.98 7.26
N LYS A 89 -20.26 33.40 8.39
CA LYS A 89 -20.84 33.71 9.71
C LYS A 89 -20.72 35.19 10.04
N ALA A 90 -19.54 35.79 9.88
CA ALA A 90 -19.31 37.22 10.12
C ALA A 90 -20.17 38.10 9.19
N LYS A 91 -20.26 37.76 7.89
CA LYS A 91 -21.12 38.48 6.93
C LYS A 91 -22.61 38.38 7.30
N ILE A 92 -23.08 37.20 7.68
CA ILE A 92 -24.48 36.96 8.07
C ILE A 92 -24.81 37.70 9.37
N ASP A 93 -23.89 37.71 10.35
CA ASP A 93 -24.08 38.43 11.60
C ASP A 93 -24.12 39.95 11.39
N SER A 94 -23.19 40.50 10.60
CA SER A 94 -23.20 41.91 10.20
C SER A 94 -24.52 42.29 9.49
N TRP A 95 -25.01 41.43 8.61
CA TRP A 95 -26.28 41.63 7.91
C TRP A 95 -27.48 41.60 8.85
N ASN A 96 -27.53 40.65 9.79
CA ASN A 96 -28.60 40.59 10.79
C ASN A 96 -28.64 41.86 11.66
N THR A 97 -27.48 42.44 11.97
CA THR A 97 -27.41 43.74 12.66
C THR A 97 -27.94 44.89 11.78
N ALA A 98 -27.65 44.88 10.47
CA ALA A 98 -28.11 45.91 9.54
C ALA A 98 -29.62 45.84 9.21
N LEU A 99 -30.21 44.63 9.13
CA LEU A 99 -31.66 44.50 8.86
C LEU A 99 -32.55 44.92 10.01
N ALA A 100 -32.05 44.86 11.25
CA ALA A 100 -32.74 45.47 12.38
C ALA A 100 -33.01 46.97 12.16
N ALA A 101 -32.34 47.61 11.19
CA ALA A 101 -32.51 49.02 10.82
C ALA A 101 -33.30 49.26 9.51
N THR A 102 -33.56 48.24 8.67
CA THR A 102 -34.18 48.47 7.33
C THR A 102 -34.97 47.25 6.83
N PHE A 103 -36.27 47.45 6.51
CA PHE A 103 -37.12 46.40 5.92
C PHE A 103 -36.89 46.27 4.40
N SER A 104 -36.13 45.26 3.99
CA SER A 104 -36.07 44.81 2.58
C SER A 104 -36.89 43.52 2.41
N LEU A 105 -37.63 43.40 1.29
CA LEU A 105 -38.60 42.34 0.99
C LEU A 105 -38.02 41.12 0.24
N GLY A 106 -36.68 40.98 0.13
CA GLY A 106 -36.02 39.88 -0.59
C GLY A 106 -35.05 39.05 0.27
N PRO A 107 -34.68 37.82 -0.15
CA PRO A 107 -33.66 37.03 0.51
C PRO A 107 -32.29 37.76 0.47
N PRO A 108 -31.49 37.70 1.54
CA PRO A 108 -30.17 38.34 1.59
C PRO A 108 -29.27 37.94 0.44
N GLU A 109 -28.63 38.94 -0.16
CA GLU A 109 -27.53 38.76 -1.10
C GLU A 109 -26.19 38.85 -0.35
N LEU A 110 -25.54 37.71 -0.16
CA LEU A 110 -24.18 37.61 0.39
C LEU A 110 -23.18 37.78 -0.75
N ARG A 111 -22.67 39.01 -0.92
CA ARG A 111 -21.68 39.33 -1.96
C ARG A 111 -20.28 38.88 -1.54
N VAL A 112 -19.60 38.10 -2.37
CA VAL A 112 -18.25 37.58 -2.13
C VAL A 112 -17.34 38.00 -3.27
N SER A 113 -16.26 38.74 -2.96
CA SER A 113 -15.25 39.07 -3.96
C SER A 113 -14.40 37.84 -4.25
N ILE A 114 -14.19 37.50 -5.51
CA ILE A 114 -13.22 36.50 -5.97
C ILE A 114 -12.14 37.17 -6.84
N ASN A 115 -11.00 36.51 -7.03
CA ASN A 115 -9.85 37.11 -7.72
C ASN A 115 -10.04 37.16 -9.23
N SER A 116 -10.67 36.15 -9.81
CA SER A 116 -10.90 36.05 -11.24
C SER A 116 -12.27 35.44 -11.54
N THR A 117 -12.74 35.59 -12.78
CA THR A 117 -13.96 34.91 -13.22
C THR A 117 -13.78 33.38 -13.29
N GLU A 118 -12.55 32.90 -13.41
CA GLU A 118 -12.21 31.46 -13.49
C GLU A 118 -12.30 30.77 -12.12
N ASP A 119 -12.25 31.53 -11.02
CA ASP A 119 -12.36 30.99 -9.66
C ASP A 119 -13.81 30.66 -9.26
N GLU A 120 -14.82 31.13 -10.02
CA GLU A 120 -16.24 30.98 -9.66
C GLU A 120 -16.69 29.51 -9.55
N PRO A 121 -16.37 28.60 -10.50
CA PRO A 121 -16.75 27.20 -10.38
C PRO A 121 -16.13 26.52 -9.15
N SER A 122 -14.85 26.81 -8.86
CA SER A 122 -14.17 26.30 -7.67
C SER A 122 -14.75 26.85 -6.36
N ALA A 123 -15.12 28.14 -6.33
CA ALA A 123 -15.76 28.76 -5.19
C ALA A 123 -17.14 28.16 -4.92
N ARG A 124 -17.93 27.93 -5.98
CA ARG A 124 -19.23 27.24 -5.90
C ARG A 124 -19.06 25.79 -5.40
N ALA A 125 -18.11 25.06 -5.98
CA ALA A 125 -17.83 23.69 -5.57
C ALA A 125 -17.36 23.61 -4.11
N ALA A 126 -16.58 24.59 -3.63
CA ALA A 126 -16.10 24.62 -2.24
C ALA A 126 -17.25 24.79 -1.25
N ILE A 127 -18.23 25.65 -1.57
CA ILE A 127 -19.49 25.74 -0.81
C ILE A 127 -20.22 24.39 -0.86
N GLY A 128 -20.29 23.76 -2.04
CA GLY A 128 -20.88 22.41 -2.19
C GLY A 128 -20.21 21.34 -1.32
N VAL A 129 -18.88 21.37 -1.16
CA VAL A 129 -18.15 20.50 -0.22
C VAL A 129 -18.54 20.82 1.23
N GLY A 130 -18.75 22.09 1.58
CA GLY A 130 -19.29 22.45 2.89
C GLY A 130 -20.67 21.84 3.18
N TYR A 131 -21.50 21.64 2.16
CA TYR A 131 -22.81 20.98 2.28
C TYR A 131 -22.70 19.45 2.35
N THR A 132 -21.83 18.86 1.53
CA THR A 132 -21.79 17.41 1.28
C THR A 132 -20.73 16.67 2.09
N GLY A 133 -19.69 17.38 2.52
CA GLY A 133 -18.48 16.82 3.13
C GLY A 133 -17.61 16.01 2.17
N ARG A 134 -17.86 16.09 0.85
CA ARG A 134 -17.17 15.25 -0.15
C ARG A 134 -16.87 16.02 -1.42
N VAL A 135 -15.70 15.75 -1.99
CA VAL A 135 -15.34 16.15 -3.36
C VAL A 135 -16.06 15.24 -4.35
N GLN A 136 -16.45 15.75 -5.52
CA GLN A 136 -17.08 14.93 -6.55
C GLN A 136 -16.10 13.88 -7.10
N ALA A 137 -16.59 12.66 -7.31
CA ALA A 137 -15.74 11.50 -7.59
C ALA A 137 -14.97 11.61 -8.92
N ASP A 138 -15.51 12.36 -9.87
CA ASP A 138 -15.02 12.57 -11.24
C ASP A 138 -14.19 13.85 -11.40
N SER A 139 -13.94 14.60 -10.32
CA SER A 139 -13.14 15.82 -10.38
C SER A 139 -11.69 15.55 -10.81
N SER A 140 -11.19 16.38 -11.73
CA SER A 140 -9.79 16.46 -12.12
C SER A 140 -8.91 17.03 -11.00
N MET A 141 -7.59 16.78 -11.03
CA MET A 141 -6.65 17.35 -10.05
C MET A 141 -6.67 18.89 -10.08
N GLN A 142 -6.88 19.49 -11.25
CA GLN A 142 -7.04 20.93 -11.42
C GLN A 142 -8.23 21.47 -10.63
N GLU A 143 -9.40 20.83 -10.81
CA GLU A 143 -10.63 21.23 -10.13
C GLU A 143 -10.50 21.08 -8.62
N VAL A 144 -9.89 20.00 -8.13
CA VAL A 144 -9.74 19.76 -6.69
C VAL A 144 -8.73 20.72 -6.04
N LEU A 145 -7.64 21.08 -6.72
CA LEU A 145 -6.71 22.07 -6.20
C LEU A 145 -7.29 23.50 -6.26
N GLY A 146 -8.03 23.83 -7.31
CA GLY A 146 -8.79 25.08 -7.39
C GLY A 146 -9.85 25.18 -6.29
N LEU A 147 -10.60 24.09 -6.08
CA LEU A 147 -11.55 23.91 -4.98
C LEU A 147 -10.88 24.10 -3.62
N ARG A 148 -9.72 23.46 -3.38
CA ARG A 148 -8.96 23.58 -2.13
C ARG A 148 -8.54 25.03 -1.86
N ARG A 149 -7.99 25.71 -2.88
CA ARG A 149 -7.60 27.12 -2.82
C ARG A 149 -8.79 28.02 -2.49
N MET A 150 -9.93 27.82 -3.15
CA MET A 150 -11.15 28.59 -2.89
C MET A 150 -11.78 28.25 -1.55
N GLY A 151 -11.75 26.99 -1.11
CA GLY A 151 -12.18 26.57 0.22
C GLY A 151 -11.43 27.32 1.32
N ARG A 152 -10.11 27.49 1.18
CA ARG A 152 -9.32 28.31 2.11
C ARG A 152 -9.69 29.78 2.04
N PHE A 153 -9.76 30.36 0.84
CA PHE A 153 -10.11 31.77 0.66
C PHE A 153 -11.48 32.10 1.30
N LEU A 154 -12.45 31.19 1.17
CA LEU A 154 -13.78 31.30 1.76
C LEU A 154 -13.84 30.83 3.22
N GLN A 155 -12.73 30.35 3.78
CA GLN A 155 -12.63 29.76 5.13
C GLN A 155 -13.65 28.65 5.38
N ILE A 156 -13.78 27.70 4.44
CA ILE A 156 -14.72 26.58 4.55
C ILE A 156 -14.07 25.43 5.33
N ASP A 157 -14.58 25.21 6.54
CA ASP A 157 -14.11 24.18 7.47
C ASP A 157 -14.20 22.78 6.86
N GLY A 158 -13.09 22.05 6.89
CA GLY A 158 -12.98 20.68 6.37
C GLY A 158 -12.86 20.55 4.85
N CYS A 159 -12.97 21.65 4.09
CA CYS A 159 -12.82 21.60 2.63
C CYS A 159 -11.41 21.15 2.22
N ALA A 160 -10.36 21.73 2.82
CA ALA A 160 -8.98 21.35 2.54
C ALA A 160 -8.71 19.87 2.85
N ALA A 161 -9.15 19.38 4.01
CA ALA A 161 -9.01 17.98 4.40
C ALA A 161 -9.70 17.02 3.42
N ALA A 162 -10.92 17.35 2.96
CA ALA A 162 -11.64 16.55 1.98
C ALA A 162 -10.94 16.54 0.60
N CYS A 163 -10.35 17.67 0.19
CA CYS A 163 -9.54 17.74 -1.03
C CYS A 163 -8.27 16.89 -0.91
N ASP A 164 -7.57 17.01 0.23
CA ASP A 164 -6.33 16.31 0.49
C ASP A 164 -6.58 14.78 0.54
N GLU A 165 -7.65 14.34 1.19
CA GLU A 165 -8.10 12.94 1.20
C GLU A 165 -8.40 12.42 -0.22
N PHE A 166 -9.11 13.21 -1.03
CA PHE A 166 -9.41 12.84 -2.42
C PHE A 166 -8.14 12.72 -3.28
N ILE A 167 -7.24 13.69 -3.20
CA ILE A 167 -5.97 13.68 -3.94
C ILE A 167 -5.14 12.47 -3.52
N MET A 168 -4.98 12.23 -2.21
CA MET A 168 -4.27 11.06 -1.70
C MET A 168 -4.90 9.76 -2.17
N GLY A 169 -6.23 9.64 -2.13
CA GLY A 169 -6.96 8.47 -2.63
C GLY A 169 -6.69 8.21 -4.12
N ARG A 170 -6.67 9.25 -4.97
CA ARG A 170 -6.34 9.11 -6.40
C ARG A 170 -4.87 8.75 -6.63
N LEU A 171 -3.94 9.36 -5.90
CA LEU A 171 -2.51 9.04 -5.98
C LEU A 171 -2.23 7.60 -5.50
N GLN A 172 -2.98 7.11 -4.52
CA GLN A 172 -2.86 5.74 -4.00
C GLN A 172 -3.53 4.71 -4.92
N ALA A 173 -4.71 5.01 -5.48
CA ALA A 173 -5.44 4.11 -6.37
C ALA A 173 -4.65 3.80 -7.66
N ALA A 174 -3.88 4.76 -8.16
CA ALA A 174 -2.97 4.55 -9.29
C ALA A 174 -1.94 3.43 -9.03
N ASN A 175 -1.62 3.14 -7.76
CA ASN A 175 -0.65 2.10 -7.39
C ASN A 175 -1.23 0.69 -7.53
N GLY A 176 -2.55 0.50 -7.35
CA GLY A 176 -3.18 -0.82 -7.32
C GLY A 176 -3.43 -1.45 -8.70
N SER A 177 -3.57 -0.62 -9.74
CA SER A 177 -3.90 -1.10 -11.10
C SER A 177 -2.69 -1.54 -11.93
N GLY A 178 -1.45 -1.24 -11.50
CA GLY A 178 -0.28 -1.35 -12.37
C GLY A 178 0.51 -2.66 -12.35
N SER A 179 0.32 -3.56 -11.36
CA SER A 179 1.34 -4.58 -11.09
C SER A 179 1.19 -5.92 -11.82
N ASN A 180 0.08 -6.20 -12.52
CA ASN A 180 -0.13 -7.52 -13.14
C ASN A 180 0.16 -7.62 -14.65
N ASN A 181 0.53 -6.53 -15.34
CA ASN A 181 0.73 -6.56 -16.80
C ASN A 181 2.17 -6.30 -17.28
N SER A 182 3.18 -6.20 -16.40
CA SER A 182 4.57 -5.97 -16.84
C SER A 182 5.66 -6.83 -16.18
N SER A 183 5.32 -7.91 -15.47
CA SER A 183 6.30 -8.94 -15.06
C SER A 183 6.54 -9.93 -16.21
N GLY A 184 7.12 -9.43 -17.30
CA GLY A 184 7.59 -10.21 -18.44
C GLY A 184 9.10 -10.15 -18.57
N SER A 185 9.84 -10.70 -17.58
CA SER A 185 11.27 -11.03 -17.73
C SER A 185 11.50 -12.54 -17.68
N SER A 186 10.56 -13.32 -18.22
CA SER A 186 10.83 -14.66 -18.70
C SER A 186 11.00 -14.60 -20.21
N ALA A 187 12.22 -14.81 -20.69
CA ALA A 187 12.50 -15.13 -22.07
C ALA A 187 11.82 -16.49 -22.38
N VAL A 188 10.59 -16.44 -22.87
CA VAL A 188 9.92 -17.55 -23.53
C VAL A 188 10.00 -17.30 -25.04
N ASP A 189 10.37 -18.34 -25.77
CA ASP A 189 10.51 -18.38 -27.22
C ASP A 189 9.32 -17.70 -27.93
N VAL A 190 9.65 -16.72 -28.78
CA VAL A 190 8.70 -16.08 -29.69
C VAL A 190 8.82 -16.80 -31.03
N ASP A 191 7.90 -17.73 -31.26
CA ASP A 191 7.49 -18.15 -32.60
C ASP A 191 6.07 -17.62 -32.85
N GLY A 192 5.89 -16.85 -33.93
CA GLY A 192 4.59 -16.69 -34.59
C GLY A 192 3.74 -15.45 -34.28
N GLN A 193 3.83 -14.45 -35.17
CA GLN A 193 2.79 -13.53 -35.69
C GLN A 193 1.46 -13.39 -34.93
N ASN A 194 1.15 -12.16 -34.46
CA ASN A 194 -0.14 -11.49 -34.71
C ASN A 194 -0.11 -10.00 -34.31
N GLY A 195 -0.36 -9.11 -35.27
CA GLY A 195 -0.48 -7.67 -35.07
C GLY A 195 -1.84 -7.26 -34.51
N GLY A 196 -1.98 -7.28 -33.18
CA GLY A 196 -3.12 -6.66 -32.50
C GLY A 196 -2.98 -5.13 -32.43
N PRO A 197 -4.07 -4.35 -32.55
CA PRO A 197 -4.03 -2.90 -32.43
C PRO A 197 -3.58 -2.50 -31.03
N GLN A 198 -2.59 -1.59 -30.94
CA GLN A 198 -2.17 -1.00 -29.66
C GLN A 198 -3.39 -0.45 -28.91
N PRO A 199 -3.53 -0.72 -27.61
CA PRO A 199 -4.59 -0.15 -26.80
C PRO A 199 -4.52 1.39 -26.85
N PRO A 200 -5.67 2.09 -26.78
CA PRO A 200 -5.70 3.54 -26.83
C PRO A 200 -4.79 4.11 -25.74
N VAL A 201 -3.97 5.09 -26.12
CA VAL A 201 -3.07 5.82 -25.22
C VAL A 201 -3.93 6.40 -24.10
N HIS A 202 -3.91 5.76 -22.92
CA HIS A 202 -4.56 6.27 -21.74
C HIS A 202 -3.92 7.62 -21.38
N GLY A 203 -4.75 8.59 -20.95
CA GLY A 203 -4.28 9.91 -20.56
C GLY A 203 -3.19 9.87 -19.48
N PRO A 204 -2.51 11.01 -19.23
CA PRO A 204 -1.43 11.09 -18.23
C PRO A 204 -1.92 10.56 -16.88
N GLY A 205 -1.09 9.74 -16.22
CA GLY A 205 -1.44 9.17 -14.93
C GLY A 205 -1.73 10.25 -13.88
N PRO A 206 -2.46 9.94 -12.80
CA PRO A 206 -2.92 10.95 -11.81
C PRO A 206 -1.79 11.79 -11.20
N VAL A 207 -0.58 11.23 -11.07
CA VAL A 207 0.58 11.98 -10.56
C VAL A 207 1.09 13.00 -11.56
N LEU A 208 1.11 12.69 -12.86
CA LEU A 208 1.48 13.64 -13.90
C LEU A 208 0.42 14.75 -14.02
N GLU A 209 -0.86 14.38 -13.91
CA GLU A 209 -1.98 15.34 -13.84
C GLU A 209 -1.81 16.30 -12.64
N PHE A 210 -1.51 15.78 -11.45
CA PHE A 210 -1.29 16.57 -10.23
C PHE A 210 -0.15 17.59 -10.38
N PHE A 211 0.98 17.19 -10.94
CA PHE A 211 2.10 18.10 -11.14
C PHE A 211 1.89 19.09 -12.30
N SER A 212 1.09 18.76 -13.30
CA SER A 212 0.78 19.68 -14.41
C SER A 212 0.08 20.97 -13.97
N VAL A 213 -0.54 20.96 -12.78
CA VAL A 213 -1.24 22.09 -12.17
C VAL A 213 -0.50 22.65 -10.95
N SER A 214 0.83 22.53 -10.93
CA SER A 214 1.66 22.98 -9.81
C SER A 214 1.58 24.48 -9.51
N ASN A 215 1.11 25.29 -10.45
CA ASN A 215 0.82 26.70 -10.24
C ASN A 215 -0.33 26.95 -9.24
N LEU A 216 -1.08 25.91 -8.88
CA LEU A 216 -2.11 25.93 -7.82
C LEU A 216 -1.60 25.44 -6.46
N PHE A 217 -0.32 25.05 -6.36
CA PHE A 217 0.25 24.62 -5.09
C PHE A 217 0.39 25.82 -4.12
N PRO A 218 0.35 25.57 -2.81
CA PRO A 218 0.73 26.55 -1.80
C PRO A 218 2.09 27.18 -2.12
N ASP A 219 2.18 28.52 -2.12
CA ASP A 219 3.48 29.17 -2.18
C ASP A 219 4.07 29.20 -0.76
N PRO A 220 5.17 28.46 -0.48
CA PRO A 220 5.77 28.45 0.84
C PRO A 220 6.27 29.82 1.29
N ALA A 221 6.51 30.78 0.38
CA ALA A 221 6.95 32.13 0.72
C ALA A 221 5.80 33.07 1.10
N GLU A 222 4.65 32.98 0.43
CA GLU A 222 3.47 33.81 0.76
C GLU A 222 2.76 33.32 2.04
N ASP A 223 2.90 32.03 2.37
CA ASP A 223 2.19 31.38 3.49
C ASP A 223 2.97 31.35 4.82
N LEU A 224 4.11 32.05 4.94
CA LEU A 224 4.93 32.08 6.16
C LEU A 224 4.19 32.61 7.41
N GLU A 225 3.15 33.42 7.23
CA GLU A 225 2.31 33.91 8.34
C GLU A 225 1.34 32.84 8.88
N ASP A 226 1.06 31.78 8.11
CA ASP A 226 0.11 30.71 8.44
C ASP A 226 0.73 29.33 8.17
N SER A 227 1.71 28.98 9.02
CA SER A 227 2.45 27.69 8.97
C SER A 227 1.55 26.45 9.00
N SER A 228 0.30 26.60 9.44
CA SER A 228 -0.69 25.52 9.46
C SER A 228 -1.03 25.02 8.06
N PHE A 229 -0.97 25.91 7.05
CA PHE A 229 -1.37 25.56 5.69
C PHE A 229 -0.34 24.68 4.98
N ALA A 230 0.93 25.08 4.98
CA ALA A 230 2.02 24.27 4.43
C ALA A 230 2.09 22.91 5.14
N ALA A 231 1.88 22.89 6.47
CA ALA A 231 1.83 21.66 7.25
C ALA A 231 0.67 20.74 6.82
N SER A 232 -0.52 21.29 6.51
CA SER A 232 -1.67 20.49 6.06
C SER A 232 -1.47 19.84 4.68
N PHE A 233 -0.73 20.49 3.78
CA PHE A 233 -0.51 19.99 2.41
C PHE A 233 0.73 19.08 2.29
N ALA A 234 1.63 19.10 3.29
CA ALA A 234 2.84 18.27 3.31
C ALA A 234 2.58 16.76 3.09
N PRO A 235 1.53 16.13 3.66
CA PRO A 235 1.20 14.74 3.38
C PRO A 235 0.86 14.47 1.92
N VAL A 236 0.15 15.39 1.25
CA VAL A 236 -0.19 15.29 -0.18
C VAL A 236 1.08 15.36 -1.03
N LEU A 237 1.97 16.31 -0.71
CA LEU A 237 3.26 16.41 -1.40
C LEU A 237 4.12 15.16 -1.19
N ALA A 238 4.20 14.63 0.03
CA ALA A 238 4.92 13.39 0.32
C ALA A 238 4.34 12.19 -0.46
N ALA A 239 3.00 12.04 -0.48
CA ALA A 239 2.34 11.00 -1.26
C ALA A 239 2.58 11.15 -2.77
N SER A 240 2.58 12.39 -3.29
CA SER A 240 2.86 12.69 -4.70
C SER A 240 4.31 12.38 -5.09
N LYS A 241 5.28 12.66 -4.20
CA LYS A 241 6.70 12.29 -4.37
C LYS A 241 6.84 10.79 -4.51
N GLN A 242 6.23 10.03 -3.60
CA GLN A 242 6.25 8.57 -3.70
C GLN A 242 5.56 8.06 -4.97
N ALA A 243 4.44 8.66 -5.38
CA ALA A 243 3.76 8.31 -6.62
C ALA A 243 4.63 8.61 -7.86
N LEU A 244 5.39 9.71 -7.87
CA LEU A 244 6.33 10.05 -8.94
C LEU A 244 7.46 9.01 -9.02
N VAL A 245 8.07 8.67 -7.88
CA VAL A 245 9.13 7.66 -7.82
C VAL A 245 8.61 6.32 -8.32
N ARG A 246 7.40 5.91 -7.97
CA ARG A 246 6.81 4.66 -8.49
C ARG A 246 6.53 4.72 -9.98
N HIS A 247 6.04 5.85 -10.49
CA HIS A 247 5.75 6.05 -11.92
C HIS A 247 7.01 5.95 -12.77
N PHE A 248 8.08 6.64 -12.38
CA PHE A 248 9.35 6.66 -13.11
C PHE A 248 10.30 5.51 -12.73
N ARG A 249 10.05 4.86 -11.58
CA ARG A 249 10.85 3.81 -10.93
C ARG A 249 12.25 4.26 -10.55
N ASP A 250 13.09 4.46 -11.55
CA ASP A 250 14.50 4.78 -11.39
C ASP A 250 15.06 5.49 -12.63
N THR A 251 16.26 6.02 -12.49
CA THR A 251 16.94 6.80 -13.53
C THR A 251 17.16 6.01 -14.82
N LEU A 252 17.46 4.71 -14.74
CA LEU A 252 17.70 3.87 -15.92
C LEU A 252 16.40 3.55 -16.66
N ALA A 253 15.31 3.30 -15.94
CA ALA A 253 13.99 3.10 -16.52
C ALA A 253 13.57 4.33 -17.32
N VAL A 254 13.76 5.54 -16.78
CA VAL A 254 13.47 6.80 -17.49
C VAL A 254 14.35 6.96 -18.72
N LEU A 255 15.67 6.80 -18.59
CA LEU A 255 16.59 7.05 -19.70
C LEU A 255 16.45 6.05 -20.86
N ASN A 256 16.08 4.80 -20.55
CA ASN A 256 16.05 3.68 -21.51
C ASN A 256 14.65 3.33 -22.03
N THR A 257 13.59 3.98 -21.54
CA THR A 257 12.21 3.79 -22.02
C THR A 257 11.71 5.07 -22.68
N PRO A 258 11.51 5.13 -24.02
CA PRO A 258 11.15 6.37 -24.71
C PRO A 258 9.90 7.06 -24.15
N ALA A 259 8.85 6.28 -23.87
CA ALA A 259 7.60 6.83 -23.32
C ALA A 259 7.81 7.50 -21.95
N LEU A 260 8.63 6.90 -21.07
CA LEU A 260 8.96 7.52 -19.78
C LEU A 260 9.90 8.71 -19.96
N ALA A 261 10.84 8.65 -20.90
CA ALA A 261 11.72 9.77 -21.21
C ALA A 261 10.92 10.98 -21.70
N GLU A 262 9.96 10.81 -22.61
CA GLU A 262 9.08 11.89 -23.09
C GLU A 262 8.25 12.48 -21.95
N GLN A 263 7.59 11.62 -21.15
CA GLN A 263 6.81 12.08 -19.99
C GLN A 263 7.67 12.83 -18.96
N PHE A 264 8.91 12.39 -18.74
CA PHE A 264 9.85 13.07 -17.85
C PHE A 264 10.27 14.44 -18.40
N LEU A 265 10.51 14.56 -19.70
CA LEU A 265 10.88 15.82 -20.35
C LEU A 265 9.75 16.86 -20.32
N ASP A 266 8.49 16.41 -20.23
CA ASP A 266 7.32 17.27 -20.10
C ASP A 266 7.01 17.69 -18.64
N LEU A 267 7.75 17.17 -17.65
CA LEU A 267 7.54 17.53 -16.25
C LEU A 267 7.88 19.01 -15.98
N PRO A 268 7.09 19.70 -15.14
CA PRO A 268 7.45 21.02 -14.62
C PRO A 268 8.61 20.90 -13.61
N ALA A 269 9.32 22.02 -13.39
CA ALA A 269 10.51 22.05 -12.53
C ALA A 269 10.26 21.48 -11.14
N VAL A 270 9.12 21.82 -10.52
CA VAL A 270 8.77 21.32 -9.17
C VAL A 270 8.56 19.80 -9.11
N ALA A 271 8.14 19.16 -10.20
CA ALA A 271 8.00 17.71 -10.26
C ALA A 271 9.37 17.02 -10.37
N VAL A 272 10.27 17.61 -11.17
CA VAL A 272 11.67 17.15 -11.23
C VAL A 272 12.36 17.36 -9.88
N GLU A 273 12.09 18.49 -9.21
CA GLU A 273 12.58 18.79 -7.85
C GLU A 273 12.10 17.72 -6.87
N ALA A 274 10.79 17.45 -6.84
CA ALA A 274 10.16 16.42 -6.02
C ALA A 274 10.74 15.01 -6.26
N LEU A 275 11.01 14.64 -7.52
CA LEU A 275 11.61 13.36 -7.89
C LEU A 275 13.08 13.26 -7.44
N LEU A 276 13.88 14.29 -7.73
CA LEU A 276 15.30 14.32 -7.39
C LEU A 276 15.55 14.51 -5.89
N GLU A 277 14.64 15.12 -5.14
CA GLU A 277 14.73 15.18 -3.67
C GLU A 277 14.51 13.82 -3.01
N SER A 278 13.77 12.90 -3.65
CA SER A 278 13.46 11.62 -3.05
C SER A 278 14.69 10.72 -2.93
N ASP A 279 14.95 10.26 -1.71
CA ASP A 279 15.94 9.22 -1.44
C ASP A 279 15.58 7.87 -2.07
N ASP A 280 14.32 7.64 -2.46
CA ASP A 280 13.87 6.37 -3.04
C ASP A 280 14.09 6.28 -4.56
N PHE A 281 14.36 7.40 -5.22
CA PHE A 281 14.58 7.44 -6.66
C PHE A 281 15.92 6.79 -7.02
N GLY A 282 15.84 5.54 -7.49
CA GLY A 282 17.02 4.73 -7.74
C GLY A 282 17.88 5.23 -8.91
N THR A 283 19.16 4.94 -8.87
CA THR A 283 20.09 5.16 -9.99
C THR A 283 21.18 4.11 -10.00
N ASP A 284 21.89 3.93 -11.12
CA ASP A 284 23.11 3.14 -11.16
C ASP A 284 24.30 3.96 -10.63
N THR A 285 24.36 5.24 -11.00
CA THR A 285 25.31 6.25 -10.49
C THR A 285 24.67 7.63 -10.54
N GLU A 286 25.18 8.59 -9.77
CA GLU A 286 24.73 9.98 -9.92
C GLU A 286 25.09 10.59 -11.28
N SER A 287 26.01 9.99 -12.03
CA SER A 287 26.29 10.39 -13.41
C SER A 287 25.05 10.27 -14.30
N SER A 288 24.22 9.25 -14.08
CA SER A 288 22.98 9.05 -14.82
C SER A 288 21.90 10.04 -14.40
N VAL A 289 21.86 10.45 -13.12
CA VAL A 289 20.95 11.50 -12.63
C VAL A 289 21.33 12.86 -13.23
N LEU A 290 22.63 13.17 -13.27
CA LEU A 290 23.13 14.37 -13.92
C LEU A 290 22.81 14.37 -15.42
N LEU A 291 22.93 13.23 -16.10
CA LEU A 291 22.49 13.07 -17.49
C LEU A 291 20.98 13.31 -17.65
N LEU A 292 20.18 12.71 -16.77
CA LEU A 292 18.73 12.88 -16.78
C LEU A 292 18.35 14.37 -16.64
N LEU A 293 18.98 15.09 -15.72
CA LEU A 293 18.79 16.53 -15.53
C LEU A 293 19.30 17.34 -16.72
N ALA A 294 20.43 16.97 -17.33
CA ALA A 294 20.95 17.63 -18.53
C ALA A 294 19.97 17.53 -19.71
N ARG A 295 19.37 16.34 -19.91
CA ARG A 295 18.33 16.13 -20.95
C ARG A 295 17.11 17.01 -20.71
N TRP A 296 16.61 17.05 -19.49
CA TRP A 296 15.46 17.90 -19.13
C TRP A 296 15.77 19.38 -19.30
N THR A 297 16.95 19.81 -18.85
CA THR A 297 17.37 21.21 -18.94
C THR A 297 17.52 21.64 -20.40
N LYS A 298 18.06 20.79 -21.27
CA LYS A 298 18.16 21.09 -22.71
C LYS A 298 16.79 21.36 -23.36
N VAL A 299 15.75 20.61 -22.97
CA VAL A 299 14.38 20.80 -23.49
C VAL A 299 13.66 21.98 -22.84
N ASN A 300 13.90 22.23 -21.54
CA ASN A 300 13.14 23.19 -20.74
C ASN A 300 13.91 24.48 -20.40
N PHE A 301 15.09 24.71 -21.01
CA PHE A 301 15.93 25.87 -20.71
C PHE A 301 15.16 27.20 -20.86
N GLY A 302 14.42 27.37 -21.96
CA GLY A 302 13.63 28.57 -22.23
C GLY A 302 12.32 28.68 -21.45
N LYS A 303 11.88 27.60 -20.79
CA LYS A 303 10.64 27.55 -20.00
C LYS A 303 10.87 27.76 -18.50
N THR A 304 12.13 27.74 -18.05
CA THR A 304 12.50 27.71 -16.64
C THR A 304 13.36 28.92 -16.27
N GLY A 305 13.25 29.38 -15.03
CA GLY A 305 14.11 30.46 -14.53
C GLY A 305 15.50 29.95 -14.14
N ALA A 306 16.47 30.86 -14.03
CA ALA A 306 17.79 30.54 -13.47
C ALA A 306 17.70 30.03 -12.02
N ALA A 307 16.72 30.52 -11.25
CA ALA A 307 16.45 30.06 -9.90
C ALA A 307 16.03 28.58 -9.86
N ASP A 308 15.13 28.16 -10.76
CA ASP A 308 14.65 26.77 -10.84
C ASP A 308 15.79 25.83 -11.21
N ARG A 309 16.55 26.18 -12.25
CA ARG A 309 17.74 25.41 -12.65
C ARG A 309 18.75 25.28 -11.51
N LYS A 310 18.99 26.37 -10.77
CA LYS A 310 19.89 26.34 -9.61
C LYS A 310 19.38 25.42 -8.49
N ARG A 311 18.08 25.44 -8.19
CA ARG A 311 17.48 24.50 -7.21
C ARG A 311 17.63 23.06 -7.67
N LEU A 312 17.26 22.74 -8.92
CA LEU A 312 17.36 21.39 -9.48
C LEU A 312 18.79 20.86 -9.51
N CYS A 313 19.75 21.66 -9.98
CA CYS A 313 21.15 21.26 -10.02
C CYS A 313 21.68 20.95 -8.62
N ARG A 314 21.21 21.63 -7.57
CA ARG A 314 21.59 21.39 -6.17
C ARG A 314 21.16 20.03 -5.61
N LEU A 315 20.22 19.35 -6.27
CA LEU A 315 19.73 18.03 -5.83
C LEU A 315 20.59 16.86 -6.30
N VAL A 316 21.54 17.08 -7.22
CA VAL A 316 22.46 16.04 -7.69
C VAL A 316 23.54 15.78 -6.64
N ARG A 317 23.79 14.53 -6.24
CA ARG A 317 24.81 14.24 -5.22
C ARG A 317 26.19 14.17 -5.87
N LEU A 318 26.77 15.34 -6.13
CA LEU A 318 27.99 15.46 -6.95
C LEU A 318 29.18 14.65 -6.43
N VAL A 319 29.32 14.48 -5.12
CA VAL A 319 30.37 13.62 -4.51
C VAL A 319 30.26 12.14 -4.95
N GLN A 320 29.05 11.70 -5.33
CA GLN A 320 28.74 10.34 -5.78
C GLN A 320 28.80 10.18 -7.32
N LEU A 321 29.23 11.21 -8.06
CA LEU A 321 29.48 11.08 -9.49
C LEU A 321 30.58 10.06 -9.77
N GLY A 322 30.47 9.35 -10.89
CA GLY A 322 31.54 8.47 -11.33
C GLY A 322 32.84 9.25 -11.53
N ARG A 323 33.99 8.61 -11.28
CA ARG A 323 35.33 9.24 -11.36
C ARG A 323 35.55 10.05 -12.64
N ARG A 324 35.04 9.58 -13.77
CA ARG A 324 35.18 10.23 -15.09
C ARG A 324 34.36 11.52 -15.17
N TYR A 325 33.18 11.52 -14.58
CA TYR A 325 32.37 12.71 -14.45
C TYR A 325 33.05 13.75 -13.55
N LEU A 326 33.59 13.33 -12.41
CA LEU A 326 34.35 14.22 -11.52
C LEU A 326 35.59 14.83 -12.17
N THR A 327 36.29 14.05 -13.01
CA THR A 327 37.58 14.47 -13.58
C THR A 327 37.44 15.30 -14.85
N PHE A 328 36.42 15.04 -15.68
CA PHE A 328 36.33 15.62 -17.02
C PHE A 328 35.04 16.42 -17.24
N ILE A 329 33.89 15.85 -16.88
CA ILE A 329 32.58 16.46 -17.20
C ILE A 329 32.26 17.61 -16.24
N LEU A 330 32.41 17.41 -14.93
CA LEU A 330 32.09 18.42 -13.92
C LEU A 330 32.99 19.67 -14.05
N PRO A 331 34.31 19.58 -14.26
CA PRO A 331 35.14 20.76 -14.51
C PRO A 331 34.79 21.48 -15.80
N ALA A 332 34.38 20.77 -16.85
CA ALA A 332 33.96 21.38 -18.10
C ALA A 332 32.62 22.12 -17.93
N LEU A 333 31.64 21.54 -17.22
CA LEU A 333 30.40 22.23 -16.86
C LEU A 333 30.66 23.49 -16.03
N ALA A 334 31.63 23.43 -15.10
CA ALA A 334 32.03 24.57 -14.29
C ALA A 334 32.64 25.70 -15.14
N ALA A 335 33.51 25.33 -16.09
CA ALA A 335 34.12 26.28 -17.00
C ALA A 335 33.10 26.91 -17.97
N ASP A 336 32.12 26.12 -18.43
CA ASP A 336 31.01 26.62 -19.25
C ASP A 336 30.14 27.61 -18.47
N PHE A 337 29.86 27.32 -17.19
CA PHE A 337 29.11 28.21 -16.32
C PHE A 337 29.85 29.54 -16.09
N GLU A 338 31.13 29.51 -15.71
CA GLU A 338 31.90 30.74 -15.48
C GLU A 338 32.06 31.58 -16.76
N ALA A 339 32.11 30.95 -17.93
CA ALA A 339 32.22 31.67 -19.21
C ALA A 339 30.90 32.29 -19.67
N GLY A 340 29.75 31.68 -19.37
CA GLY A 340 28.44 32.07 -19.91
C GLY A 340 27.43 32.58 -18.88
N ALA A 341 27.77 32.65 -17.58
CA ALA A 341 26.84 33.06 -16.53
C ALA A 341 26.27 34.47 -16.74
N ASP A 342 27.09 35.41 -17.20
CA ASP A 342 26.66 36.79 -17.46
C ASP A 342 25.81 36.93 -18.73
N GLU A 343 26.01 36.02 -19.70
CA GLU A 343 25.35 36.03 -21.01
C GLU A 343 24.06 35.17 -21.05
N GLY A 344 23.81 34.38 -20.01
CA GLY A 344 22.65 33.49 -19.95
C GLY A 344 22.66 32.39 -21.02
N LEU A 345 23.84 31.98 -21.48
CA LEU A 345 24.00 31.01 -22.57
C LEU A 345 23.43 29.63 -22.16
N PRO A 346 22.80 28.89 -23.10
CA PRO A 346 22.34 27.51 -22.85
C PRO A 346 23.44 26.57 -22.34
N GLY A 347 24.69 26.77 -22.75
CA GLY A 347 25.85 26.02 -22.25
C GLY A 347 26.14 26.24 -20.74
N ALA A 348 25.78 27.40 -20.18
CA ALA A 348 26.01 27.77 -18.78
C ALA A 348 24.86 27.36 -17.85
N TRP A 349 24.28 26.18 -18.05
CA TRP A 349 23.08 25.75 -17.34
C TRP A 349 23.33 25.19 -15.93
N PHE A 350 24.55 24.72 -15.64
CA PHE A 350 24.90 24.06 -14.38
C PHE A 350 25.69 25.01 -13.45
N PRO A 351 25.09 25.55 -12.38
CA PRO A 351 25.63 26.70 -11.66
C PRO A 351 26.69 26.33 -10.62
N ILE A 352 27.84 25.84 -11.06
CA ILE A 352 28.99 25.49 -10.23
C ILE A 352 30.25 26.24 -10.66
N SER A 353 31.06 26.69 -9.71
CA SER A 353 32.37 27.28 -10.00
C SER A 353 33.44 26.21 -10.23
N CYS A 354 34.51 26.54 -10.96
CA CYS A 354 35.64 25.62 -11.17
C CYS A 354 36.29 25.24 -9.84
N MET A 355 36.35 26.17 -8.88
CA MET A 355 36.89 25.93 -7.54
C MET A 355 36.04 24.92 -6.75
N GLU A 356 34.71 25.07 -6.78
CA GLU A 356 33.79 24.17 -6.10
C GLU A 356 33.77 22.77 -6.73
N ALA A 357 33.85 22.68 -8.07
CA ALA A 357 34.00 21.41 -8.78
C ALA A 357 35.29 20.69 -8.39
N ALA A 358 36.42 21.40 -8.31
CA ALA A 358 37.70 20.84 -7.86
C ALA A 358 37.61 20.35 -6.40
N PHE A 359 36.97 21.13 -5.53
CA PHE A 359 36.75 20.73 -4.14
C PHE A 359 35.91 19.45 -4.02
N ILE A 360 34.82 19.33 -4.78
CA ILE A 360 33.97 18.13 -4.78
C ILE A 360 34.74 16.91 -5.28
N ALA A 361 35.56 17.06 -6.32
CA ALA A 361 36.42 15.98 -6.80
C ALA A 361 37.43 15.52 -5.73
N SER A 362 38.07 16.47 -5.02
CA SER A 362 38.94 16.15 -3.89
C SER A 362 38.17 15.44 -2.76
N LEU A 363 36.99 15.94 -2.41
CA LEU A 363 36.15 15.39 -1.35
C LEU A 363 35.71 13.94 -1.66
N SER A 364 35.35 13.65 -2.90
CA SER A 364 34.98 12.30 -3.36
C SER A 364 36.14 11.29 -3.24
N SER A 365 37.37 11.73 -3.51
CA SER A 365 38.56 10.89 -3.41
C SER A 365 39.16 10.77 -1.99
N ALA A 366 38.72 11.62 -1.06
CA ALA A 366 39.27 11.71 0.28
C ALA A 366 38.79 10.55 1.18
N SER A 367 39.62 10.13 2.12
CA SER A 367 39.25 9.20 3.18
C SER A 367 38.19 9.79 4.12
N ASN A 368 37.45 8.98 4.88
CA ASN A 368 36.40 9.48 5.79
C ASN A 368 36.89 10.49 6.85
N SER A 369 38.16 10.40 7.28
CA SER A 369 38.77 11.39 8.17
C SER A 369 39.04 12.71 7.43
N GLU A 370 39.63 12.63 6.25
CA GLU A 370 39.90 13.81 5.41
C GLU A 370 38.60 14.46 4.95
N GLN A 371 37.56 13.69 4.62
CA GLN A 371 36.24 14.22 4.26
C GLN A 371 35.63 15.03 5.40
N ARG A 372 35.77 14.57 6.64
CA ARG A 372 35.30 15.32 7.83
C ARG A 372 36.06 16.62 8.00
N GLU A 373 37.38 16.59 7.83
CA GLU A 373 38.23 17.78 7.92
C GLU A 373 37.97 18.78 6.79
N LEU A 374 37.84 18.30 5.56
CA LEU A 374 37.47 19.09 4.39
C LEU A 374 36.09 19.73 4.57
N LYS A 375 35.08 18.98 5.02
CA LYS A 375 33.74 19.53 5.31
C LYS A 375 33.78 20.58 6.42
N ALA A 376 34.52 20.34 7.50
CA ALA A 376 34.66 21.28 8.60
C ALA A 376 35.31 22.61 8.14
N THR A 377 36.39 22.52 7.38
CA THR A 377 37.14 23.68 6.88
C THR A 377 36.33 24.51 5.90
N THR A 378 35.51 23.84 5.07
CA THR A 378 34.86 24.48 3.91
C THR A 378 33.39 24.87 4.18
N SER A 379 32.85 24.51 5.35
CA SER A 379 31.51 24.91 5.83
C SER A 379 31.25 26.42 5.84
N LYS A 380 32.32 27.24 5.85
CA LYS A 380 32.24 28.71 5.79
C LYS A 380 32.14 29.27 4.37
N LEU A 381 32.54 28.48 3.37
CA LEU A 381 32.63 28.91 1.96
C LEU A 381 31.48 28.33 1.12
N HIS A 382 31.08 27.09 1.41
CA HIS A 382 30.02 26.40 0.69
C HIS A 382 28.91 25.92 1.62
N ASP A 383 27.71 25.81 1.07
CA ASP A 383 26.58 25.19 1.73
C ASP A 383 26.76 23.66 1.75
N ILE A 384 27.50 23.17 2.73
CA ILE A 384 27.77 21.74 2.91
C ILE A 384 26.50 20.91 3.25
N THR A 385 25.36 21.57 3.49
CA THR A 385 24.06 20.90 3.68
C THR A 385 23.38 20.57 2.36
N SER A 386 23.84 21.18 1.25
CA SER A 386 23.40 20.85 -0.10
C SER A 386 23.63 19.37 -0.42
N PRO A 387 22.68 18.70 -1.10
CA PRO A 387 22.85 17.33 -1.59
C PRO A 387 24.12 17.11 -2.42
N TRP A 388 24.68 18.15 -3.04
CA TRP A 388 26.00 18.13 -3.70
C TRP A 388 27.08 17.41 -2.89
N TYR A 389 27.10 17.63 -1.58
CA TYR A 389 28.12 17.10 -0.65
C TYR A 389 27.69 15.84 0.09
N SER A 390 26.51 15.31 -0.25
CA SER A 390 26.02 14.07 0.33
C SER A 390 26.93 12.91 -0.04
N ILE A 391 27.35 12.18 0.99
CA ILE A 391 28.13 10.94 0.82
C ILE A 391 27.23 9.71 0.73
N THR A 392 25.92 9.90 0.94
CA THR A 392 24.94 8.83 0.87
C THR A 392 24.54 8.64 -0.59
N ALA A 393 24.86 7.48 -1.17
CA ALA A 393 24.40 7.13 -2.52
C ALA A 393 22.87 6.94 -2.55
N ARG A 394 22.26 7.18 -3.70
CA ARG A 394 20.86 6.77 -3.95
C ARG A 394 20.77 5.25 -4.05
N PRO A 395 19.57 4.65 -3.86
CA PRO A 395 19.36 3.22 -4.02
C PRO A 395 19.83 2.74 -5.39
N PRO A 396 20.55 1.60 -5.48
CA PRO A 396 20.93 1.03 -6.75
C PRO A 396 19.67 0.56 -7.50
N CYS A 397 19.53 0.96 -8.76
CA CYS A 397 18.38 0.58 -9.59
C CYS A 397 18.50 -0.80 -10.25
N SER A 398 19.68 -1.43 -10.20
CA SER A 398 19.91 -2.70 -10.88
C SER A 398 19.59 -3.89 -9.96
N PRO A 399 18.83 -4.90 -10.44
CA PRO A 399 18.64 -6.14 -9.70
C PRO A 399 19.98 -6.88 -9.54
N ALA A 400 20.10 -7.73 -8.52
CA ALA A 400 21.31 -8.51 -8.27
C ALA A 400 21.75 -9.36 -9.48
N GLY A 401 20.79 -9.81 -10.30
CA GLY A 401 21.03 -10.55 -11.52
C GLY A 401 21.52 -9.71 -12.71
N GLY A 402 21.54 -8.38 -12.61
CA GLY A 402 21.85 -7.45 -13.69
C GLY A 402 20.67 -7.13 -14.61
N LEU A 403 20.77 -6.03 -15.37
CA LEU A 403 19.78 -5.63 -16.38
C LEU A 403 20.16 -6.17 -17.75
N THR A 404 19.26 -6.86 -18.44
CA THR A 404 19.52 -7.41 -19.79
C THR A 404 18.69 -6.69 -20.84
N PHE A 405 19.35 -6.15 -21.85
CA PHE A 405 18.75 -5.46 -22.98
C PHE A 405 18.94 -6.30 -24.26
N GLY A 406 17.84 -6.70 -24.89
CA GLY A 406 17.88 -7.32 -26.21
C GLY A 406 18.15 -6.28 -27.29
N TRP A 407 19.04 -6.59 -28.23
CA TRP A 407 19.33 -5.73 -29.37
C TRP A 407 19.28 -6.51 -30.68
N SER A 408 19.00 -5.81 -31.78
CA SER A 408 19.01 -6.38 -33.12
C SER A 408 19.53 -5.43 -34.21
N ILE A 409 19.93 -6.01 -35.35
CA ILE A 409 20.27 -5.30 -36.59
C ILE A 409 19.43 -5.93 -37.70
N ALA A 410 18.66 -5.12 -38.41
CA ALA A 410 17.79 -5.60 -39.48
C ALA A 410 18.60 -6.08 -40.70
N GLU A 411 18.14 -7.15 -41.36
CA GLU A 411 18.76 -7.72 -42.56
C GLU A 411 18.92 -6.67 -43.67
N GLN A 412 17.96 -5.76 -43.80
CA GLN A 412 18.02 -4.69 -44.80
C GLN A 412 19.17 -3.72 -44.54
N GLU A 413 19.44 -3.36 -43.28
CA GLU A 413 20.58 -2.50 -42.91
C GLU A 413 21.90 -3.22 -43.18
N LEU A 414 21.99 -4.50 -42.83
CA LEU A 414 23.12 -5.34 -43.13
C LEU A 414 23.38 -5.43 -44.65
N ARG A 415 22.33 -5.64 -45.45
CA ARG A 415 22.41 -5.68 -46.91
C ARG A 415 22.94 -4.37 -47.48
N LEU A 416 22.40 -3.23 -47.03
CA LEU A 416 22.84 -1.92 -47.49
C LEU A 416 24.30 -1.64 -47.11
N ALA A 417 24.73 -2.02 -45.90
CA ALA A 417 26.12 -1.87 -45.48
C ALA A 417 27.09 -2.75 -46.29
N LEU A 418 26.69 -3.99 -46.61
CA LEU A 418 27.47 -4.90 -47.45
C LEU A 418 27.58 -4.40 -48.89
N GLN A 419 26.54 -3.77 -49.43
CA GLN A 419 26.57 -3.14 -50.76
C GLN A 419 27.43 -1.87 -50.80
N ALA A 420 27.45 -1.11 -49.69
CA ALA A 420 28.25 0.10 -49.57
C ALA A 420 29.75 -0.16 -49.36
N LEU A 421 30.13 -1.37 -48.94
CA LEU A 421 31.52 -1.83 -48.85
C LEU A 421 32.11 -2.02 -50.25
N GLY A 422 32.48 -0.91 -50.88
CA GLY A 422 33.27 -0.90 -52.10
C GLY A 422 34.73 -1.32 -51.86
N PRO A 423 35.50 -1.60 -52.92
CA PRO A 423 36.89 -2.05 -52.80
C PRO A 423 37.80 -1.06 -52.05
N ASP A 424 37.46 0.23 -52.02
CA ASP A 424 38.23 1.28 -51.34
C ASP A 424 37.84 1.48 -49.86
N GLN A 425 36.72 0.92 -49.39
CA GLN A 425 36.31 1.02 -47.98
C GLN A 425 36.82 -0.19 -47.18
N GLN A 426 37.76 0.06 -46.28
CA GLN A 426 38.35 -1.00 -45.45
C GLN A 426 37.36 -1.61 -44.43
N HIS A 427 36.39 -0.83 -43.95
CA HIS A 427 35.40 -1.30 -43.00
C HIS A 427 34.10 -0.47 -43.02
N LYS A 428 33.01 -1.09 -42.54
CA LYS A 428 31.72 -0.44 -42.30
C LYS A 428 31.20 -0.84 -40.91
N VAL A 429 30.63 0.10 -40.18
CA VAL A 429 30.04 -0.15 -38.85
C VAL A 429 28.52 -0.12 -38.95
N LEU A 430 27.87 -1.15 -38.40
CA LEU A 430 26.42 -1.27 -38.26
C LEU A 430 26.08 -1.18 -36.78
N TYR A 431 25.18 -0.27 -36.40
CA TYR A 431 24.75 -0.12 -35.00
C TYR A 431 23.49 -0.94 -34.76
N GLY A 432 23.48 -1.70 -33.68
CA GLY A 432 22.29 -2.40 -33.22
C GLY A 432 21.33 -1.45 -32.51
N ALA A 433 20.03 -1.69 -32.71
CA ALA A 433 18.95 -1.04 -31.99
C ALA A 433 18.47 -1.96 -30.86
N PHE A 434 18.16 -1.40 -29.70
CA PHE A 434 17.45 -2.13 -28.66
C PHE A 434 15.95 -2.06 -28.91
N ALA A 435 15.21 -3.03 -28.38
CA ALA A 435 13.75 -3.11 -28.57
C ALA A 435 13.01 -1.81 -28.23
N ALA A 436 13.50 -1.06 -27.24
CA ALA A 436 12.91 0.21 -26.83
C ALA A 436 13.63 1.44 -27.41
N ALA A 437 14.91 1.38 -27.77
CA ALA A 437 15.70 2.59 -28.06
C ALA A 437 16.93 2.30 -28.94
N PRO A 438 17.46 3.30 -29.67
CA PRO A 438 18.68 3.13 -30.48
C PRO A 438 19.96 2.98 -29.65
N SER A 439 19.89 3.10 -28.33
CA SER A 439 21.03 3.00 -27.41
C SER A 439 20.55 2.75 -25.99
N VAL A 440 21.43 2.22 -25.14
CA VAL A 440 21.21 2.13 -23.69
C VAL A 440 22.06 3.18 -22.97
N TYR A 441 21.49 3.86 -22.00
CA TYR A 441 22.18 4.76 -21.10
C TYR A 441 22.53 4.03 -19.81
N SER A 442 23.78 4.16 -19.37
CA SER A 442 24.25 3.69 -18.06
C SER A 442 25.56 4.39 -17.69
N HIS A 443 25.72 4.64 -16.38
CA HIS A 443 26.84 5.40 -15.80
C HIS A 443 27.01 6.81 -16.40
N GLY A 444 25.90 7.43 -16.82
CA GLY A 444 25.88 8.71 -17.54
C GLY A 444 26.31 8.65 -19.02
N PHE A 445 26.71 7.49 -19.53
CA PHE A 445 27.15 7.35 -20.94
C PHE A 445 26.08 6.67 -21.80
N GLN A 446 26.18 6.88 -23.11
CA GLN A 446 25.37 6.21 -24.11
C GLN A 446 26.15 5.02 -24.68
N TRP A 447 25.53 3.85 -24.71
CA TRP A 447 26.12 2.59 -25.12
C TRP A 447 25.35 2.00 -26.30
N ARG A 448 26.07 1.61 -27.36
CA ARG A 448 25.48 0.98 -28.54
C ARG A 448 26.24 -0.27 -28.95
N PRO A 449 25.59 -1.43 -29.11
CA PRO A 449 26.22 -2.58 -29.74
C PRO A 449 26.43 -2.28 -31.21
N CYS A 450 27.53 -2.72 -31.79
CA CYS A 450 27.76 -2.58 -33.22
C CYS A 450 28.52 -3.77 -33.81
N ILE A 451 28.26 -4.04 -35.09
CA ILE A 451 28.98 -5.02 -35.89
C ILE A 451 29.87 -4.27 -36.88
N LYS A 452 31.17 -4.57 -36.84
CA LYS A 452 32.13 -4.03 -37.79
C LYS A 452 32.42 -5.06 -38.86
N LEU A 453 32.13 -4.68 -40.10
CA LEU A 453 32.33 -5.47 -41.30
C LEU A 453 33.70 -5.11 -41.90
N GLU A 454 34.52 -6.11 -42.21
CA GLU A 454 35.80 -5.94 -42.91
C GLU A 454 35.78 -6.75 -44.22
N HIS A 455 35.99 -6.08 -45.35
CA HIS A 455 35.79 -6.66 -46.68
C HIS A 455 36.66 -7.90 -46.95
N ALA A 456 37.87 -7.96 -46.38
CA ALA A 456 38.90 -8.93 -46.76
C ALA A 456 39.11 -10.11 -45.80
N LYS A 457 38.44 -10.18 -44.64
CA LYS A 457 38.85 -11.10 -43.54
C LYS A 457 37.96 -12.30 -43.30
N GLY A 458 36.83 -12.46 -44.01
CA GLY A 458 35.90 -13.58 -43.77
C GLY A 458 35.34 -13.65 -42.35
N THR A 459 35.47 -12.57 -41.58
CA THR A 459 35.01 -12.44 -40.20
C THR A 459 34.38 -11.08 -40.00
N ALA A 460 33.41 -10.98 -39.10
CA ALA A 460 32.92 -9.71 -38.60
C ALA A 460 33.20 -9.57 -37.10
N GLY A 461 33.45 -8.34 -36.68
CA GLY A 461 33.68 -8.05 -35.28
C GLY A 461 32.41 -7.59 -34.58
N ALA A 462 32.29 -7.93 -33.31
CA ALA A 462 31.21 -7.47 -32.44
C ALA A 462 31.80 -6.55 -31.38
N TYR A 463 31.22 -5.37 -31.24
CA TYR A 463 31.72 -4.30 -30.39
C TYR A 463 30.60 -3.61 -29.62
N LEU A 464 30.98 -2.89 -28.58
CA LEU A 464 30.18 -1.96 -27.82
C LEU A 464 30.84 -0.58 -27.91
N THR A 465 30.10 0.41 -28.40
CA THR A 465 30.57 1.80 -28.49
C THR A 465 30.12 2.59 -27.27
N CYS A 466 30.98 3.50 -26.81
CA CYS A 466 30.68 4.43 -25.73
C CYS A 466 30.62 5.84 -26.31
N GLU A 467 29.52 6.55 -26.12
CA GLU A 467 29.30 7.90 -26.62
C GLU A 467 28.92 8.83 -25.47
N LEU A 468 29.34 10.10 -25.57
CA LEU A 468 28.84 11.13 -24.69
C LEU A 468 27.43 11.52 -25.17
N PRO A 469 26.41 11.50 -24.30
CA PRO A 469 25.07 11.87 -24.71
C PRO A 469 25.02 13.32 -25.22
N GLY A 470 24.31 13.54 -26.34
CA GLY A 470 24.11 14.87 -26.92
C GLY A 470 23.34 15.85 -26.02
N ALA A 471 22.93 15.45 -24.82
CA ALA A 471 22.39 16.33 -23.78
C ALA A 471 23.41 17.38 -23.30
N TYR A 472 24.70 17.06 -23.39
CA TYR A 472 25.79 17.97 -23.01
C TYR A 472 26.24 18.89 -24.16
N ASP A 473 25.83 18.59 -25.40
CA ASP A 473 26.16 19.38 -26.60
C ASP A 473 25.21 20.59 -26.71
N GLY A 474 25.44 21.60 -25.87
CA GLY A 474 24.76 22.89 -25.88
C GLY A 474 25.58 23.96 -26.61
N GLU A 475 24.91 24.95 -27.20
CA GLU A 475 25.59 26.12 -27.77
C GLU A 475 26.46 26.80 -26.71
N GLY A 476 27.76 26.93 -27.00
CA GLY A 476 28.76 27.44 -26.07
C GLY A 476 29.37 26.41 -25.12
N SER A 477 28.96 25.14 -25.17
CA SER A 477 29.57 24.10 -24.32
C SER A 477 30.97 23.72 -24.80
N ARG A 478 31.91 23.63 -23.87
CA ARG A 478 33.26 23.12 -24.10
C ARG A 478 33.32 21.60 -24.05
N ILE A 479 32.22 20.94 -23.68
CA ILE A 479 32.07 19.48 -23.67
C ILE A 479 31.82 19.01 -25.12
N SER A 480 32.85 19.17 -25.96
CA SER A 480 32.81 18.72 -27.36
C SER A 480 33.03 17.20 -27.46
N ALA A 481 32.76 16.64 -28.64
CA ALA A 481 33.08 15.25 -28.97
C ALA A 481 34.58 14.90 -28.80
N ASP A 482 35.47 15.89 -28.70
CA ASP A 482 36.90 15.71 -28.57
C ASP A 482 37.38 15.56 -27.11
N VAL A 483 36.47 15.48 -26.13
CA VAL A 483 36.85 15.16 -24.75
C VAL A 483 37.46 13.75 -24.71
N VAL A 484 38.79 13.68 -24.57
CA VAL A 484 39.55 12.44 -24.38
C VAL A 484 39.30 11.90 -22.98
N SER A 485 38.12 11.31 -22.80
CA SER A 485 37.75 10.54 -21.62
C SER A 485 37.39 9.12 -22.04
N ALA A 486 37.31 8.23 -21.07
CA ALA A 486 36.89 6.86 -21.31
C ALA A 486 35.79 6.48 -20.34
N GLY A 487 34.69 5.97 -20.88
CA GLY A 487 33.63 5.32 -20.12
C GLY A 487 34.13 4.01 -19.52
N SER A 488 33.59 3.68 -18.37
CA SER A 488 33.73 2.36 -17.76
C SER A 488 32.33 1.84 -17.48
N LEU A 489 32.05 0.64 -17.96
CA LEU A 489 30.79 -0.04 -17.77
C LEU A 489 31.08 -1.49 -17.53
N ARG A 490 30.34 -2.08 -16.60
CA ARG A 490 30.36 -3.52 -16.43
C ARG A 490 29.24 -4.15 -17.22
N ALA A 491 29.58 -4.72 -18.38
CA ALA A 491 28.58 -5.27 -19.28
C ALA A 491 29.04 -6.56 -19.94
N GLN A 492 28.10 -7.43 -20.24
CA GLN A 492 28.31 -8.61 -21.08
C GLN A 492 27.56 -8.41 -22.39
N LEU A 493 28.31 -8.36 -23.49
CA LEU A 493 27.79 -8.30 -24.85
C LEU A 493 27.70 -9.71 -25.42
N THR A 494 26.49 -10.14 -25.78
CA THR A 494 26.25 -11.41 -26.47
C THR A 494 25.75 -11.18 -27.89
N VAL A 495 26.20 -12.01 -28.83
CA VAL A 495 25.64 -12.10 -30.20
C VAL A 495 25.15 -13.52 -30.38
N ASN A 496 23.93 -13.68 -30.87
CA ASN A 496 23.31 -14.97 -31.07
C ASN A 496 23.61 -15.53 -32.47
N ARG A 497 23.56 -16.86 -32.61
CA ARG A 497 23.47 -17.59 -33.88
C ARG A 497 22.44 -18.71 -33.75
N TRP A 498 21.93 -19.20 -34.86
CA TRP A 498 21.00 -20.31 -34.97
C TRP A 498 21.63 -21.46 -35.72
N ARG A 499 21.58 -22.63 -35.12
CA ARG A 499 21.98 -23.89 -35.76
C ARG A 499 20.89 -24.92 -35.53
N ASN A 500 20.33 -25.44 -36.62
CA ASN A 500 19.23 -26.40 -36.58
C ASN A 500 18.01 -25.88 -35.78
N GLY A 501 17.68 -24.59 -35.93
CA GLY A 501 16.59 -23.94 -35.20
C GLY A 501 16.91 -23.57 -33.75
N VAL A 502 18.04 -24.01 -33.19
CA VAL A 502 18.41 -23.73 -31.79
C VAL A 502 19.26 -22.46 -31.68
N ARG A 503 18.84 -21.54 -30.82
CA ARG A 503 19.59 -20.33 -30.47
C ARG A 503 20.84 -20.70 -29.65
N GLN A 504 21.99 -20.15 -30.04
CA GLN A 504 23.27 -20.30 -29.37
C GLN A 504 23.97 -18.94 -29.24
N ASN A 505 24.76 -18.74 -28.18
CA ASN A 505 25.65 -17.58 -28.09
C ASN A 505 26.86 -17.80 -29.01
N ALA A 506 26.94 -17.05 -30.11
CA ALA A 506 28.07 -17.10 -31.03
C ALA A 506 29.29 -16.36 -30.48
N TYR A 507 29.03 -15.28 -29.75
CA TYR A 507 30.03 -14.49 -29.06
C TYR A 507 29.47 -14.05 -27.72
N THR A 508 30.31 -14.11 -26.69
CA THR A 508 30.07 -13.50 -25.39
C THR A 508 31.36 -12.79 -24.99
N GLY A 509 31.32 -11.47 -24.91
CA GLY A 509 32.38 -10.66 -24.33
C GLY A 509 31.93 -10.07 -23.01
N THR A 510 32.82 -9.97 -22.03
CA THR A 510 32.57 -9.23 -20.78
C THR A 510 33.50 -8.02 -20.70
N LEU A 511 32.92 -6.83 -20.64
CA LEU A 511 33.58 -5.57 -20.36
C LEU A 511 33.66 -5.42 -18.85
N THR A 512 34.88 -5.38 -18.32
CA THR A 512 35.15 -5.19 -16.89
C THR A 512 35.36 -3.71 -16.56
N PRO A 513 35.20 -3.29 -15.30
CA PRO A 513 35.40 -1.89 -14.90
C PRO A 513 36.81 -1.33 -15.22
N GLU A 514 37.84 -2.18 -15.26
CA GLU A 514 39.22 -1.82 -15.60
C GLU A 514 39.41 -1.61 -17.10
N THR A 515 38.48 -2.12 -17.90
CA THR A 515 38.50 -1.95 -19.35
C THR A 515 37.83 -0.64 -19.71
N TYR A 516 38.64 0.29 -20.22
CA TYR A 516 38.19 1.62 -20.57
C TYR A 516 37.84 1.70 -22.05
N VAL A 517 36.66 2.23 -22.35
CA VAL A 517 36.25 2.55 -23.72
C VAL A 517 36.32 4.05 -23.89
N GLN A 518 37.25 4.53 -24.71
CA GLN A 518 37.33 5.96 -25.05
C GLN A 518 35.95 6.44 -25.52
N ILE A 519 35.55 7.65 -25.18
CA ILE A 519 34.34 8.28 -25.74
C ILE A 519 34.51 8.38 -27.26
N GLY A 520 33.54 7.89 -28.02
CA GLY A 520 33.63 7.67 -29.47
C GLY A 520 34.39 6.41 -29.88
N GLY A 521 35.02 5.72 -28.93
CA GLY A 521 35.73 4.46 -29.11
C GLY A 521 34.82 3.23 -29.07
N GLN A 522 35.42 2.06 -29.30
CA GLN A 522 34.73 0.78 -29.37
C GLN A 522 35.51 -0.28 -28.59
N TRP A 523 34.80 -1.13 -27.84
CA TRP A 523 35.37 -2.32 -27.20
C TRP A 523 34.76 -3.58 -27.79
N GLY A 524 35.56 -4.59 -28.11
CA GLY A 524 35.05 -5.81 -28.71
C GLY A 524 36.13 -6.66 -29.37
N LYS A 525 35.71 -7.63 -30.17
CA LYS A 525 36.62 -8.57 -30.85
C LYS A 525 36.36 -8.55 -32.36
N ALA A 526 37.40 -8.24 -33.15
CA ALA A 526 37.34 -8.15 -34.61
C ALA A 526 36.92 -9.45 -35.31
N THR A 527 37.17 -10.59 -34.67
CA THR A 527 36.84 -11.93 -35.19
C THR A 527 35.73 -12.61 -34.36
N ALA A 528 34.83 -11.83 -33.78
CA ALA A 528 33.76 -12.36 -32.93
C ALA A 528 32.81 -13.30 -33.70
N LEU A 529 32.55 -13.00 -34.98
CA LEU A 529 31.63 -13.72 -35.84
C LEU A 529 32.38 -14.35 -37.00
N GLY A 530 32.44 -15.68 -37.02
CA GLY A 530 33.02 -16.44 -38.14
C GLY A 530 32.00 -16.53 -39.27
N LEU A 531 32.29 -15.90 -40.40
CA LEU A 531 31.41 -15.92 -41.57
C LEU A 531 31.80 -17.08 -42.49
N ARG A 532 30.83 -17.62 -43.22
CA ARG A 532 31.12 -18.66 -44.23
C ARG A 532 31.85 -18.01 -45.42
N PRO A 533 32.84 -18.69 -46.04
CA PRO A 533 33.45 -18.18 -47.26
C PRO A 533 32.39 -18.06 -48.36
N PRO A 534 32.43 -17.01 -49.20
CA PRO A 534 31.52 -16.88 -50.32
C PRO A 534 31.67 -18.07 -51.27
N PRO A 535 30.58 -18.59 -51.88
CA PRO A 535 30.67 -19.65 -52.88
C PRO A 535 31.60 -19.24 -54.02
N GLU A 536 32.52 -20.12 -54.41
CA GLU A 536 33.40 -19.92 -55.57
C GLU A 536 32.59 -20.04 -56.87
N GLY A 537 31.90 -18.97 -57.25
CA GLY A 537 31.06 -18.91 -58.46
C GLY A 537 30.15 -17.68 -58.46
N GLY A 538 30.52 -16.66 -59.24
CA GLY A 538 29.94 -15.31 -59.20
C GLY A 538 28.41 -15.26 -59.33
N GLY A 539 27.75 -14.70 -58.31
CA GLY A 539 26.31 -14.47 -58.26
C GLY A 539 25.65 -14.73 -56.90
N ALA A 540 26.40 -15.22 -55.91
CA ALA A 540 25.86 -15.60 -54.60
C ALA A 540 25.26 -14.42 -53.82
N ASN A 541 24.14 -14.69 -53.14
CA ASN A 541 23.50 -13.76 -52.22
C ASN A 541 24.50 -13.40 -51.10
N VAL A 542 24.90 -12.13 -51.01
CA VAL A 542 25.93 -11.66 -50.04
C VAL A 542 25.54 -11.96 -48.58
N LEU A 543 24.26 -12.21 -48.31
CA LEU A 543 23.75 -12.59 -46.98
C LEU A 543 23.94 -14.07 -46.63
N GLU A 544 24.32 -14.93 -47.58
CA GLU A 544 24.51 -16.36 -47.32
C GLU A 544 25.60 -16.63 -46.26
N ALA A 545 26.63 -15.79 -46.22
CA ALA A 545 27.68 -15.83 -45.20
C ALA A 545 27.15 -15.54 -43.78
N TRP A 546 25.96 -14.94 -43.67
CA TRP A 546 25.29 -14.52 -42.44
C TRP A 546 24.11 -15.41 -42.04
N ALA A 547 23.84 -16.48 -42.79
CA ALA A 547 22.66 -17.33 -42.57
C ALA A 547 22.57 -17.91 -41.14
N ASP A 548 23.70 -18.21 -40.50
CA ASP A 548 23.72 -18.69 -39.10
C ASP A 548 23.36 -17.57 -38.10
N TYR A 549 23.47 -16.31 -38.47
CA TYR A 549 23.29 -15.16 -37.58
C TYR A 549 21.95 -14.45 -37.79
N LEU A 550 21.34 -14.63 -38.96
CA LEU A 550 20.05 -14.05 -39.32
C LEU A 550 18.91 -14.99 -38.91
N HIS A 551 18.08 -14.54 -37.97
CA HIS A 551 16.86 -15.23 -37.58
C HIS A 551 15.69 -14.24 -37.61
N GLY A 552 14.61 -14.61 -38.30
CA GLY A 552 13.50 -13.67 -38.54
C GLY A 552 13.89 -12.43 -39.37
N GLY A 553 15.02 -12.47 -40.09
CA GLY A 553 15.55 -11.32 -40.82
C GLY A 553 16.33 -10.33 -39.95
N GLU A 554 16.82 -10.74 -38.78
CA GLU A 554 17.61 -9.90 -37.89
C GLU A 554 18.82 -10.64 -37.32
N ILE A 555 19.93 -9.92 -37.11
CA ILE A 555 20.99 -10.35 -36.19
C ILE A 555 20.53 -9.92 -34.81
N THR A 556 20.51 -10.80 -33.81
CA THR A 556 20.13 -10.41 -32.45
C THR A 556 21.20 -10.75 -31.41
N GLY A 557 21.14 -10.07 -30.28
CA GLY A 557 22.05 -10.26 -29.17
C GLY A 557 21.46 -9.76 -27.85
N GLY A 558 22.28 -9.79 -26.81
CA GLY A 558 21.95 -9.22 -25.50
C GLY A 558 23.07 -8.32 -24.99
N LEU A 559 22.72 -7.31 -24.21
CA LEU A 559 23.65 -6.53 -23.40
C LEU A 559 23.21 -6.64 -21.94
N LYS A 560 24.01 -7.32 -21.12
CA LYS A 560 23.71 -7.53 -19.69
C LYS A 560 24.62 -6.66 -18.83
N LEU A 561 24.06 -5.72 -18.08
CA LEU A 561 24.80 -4.92 -17.08
C LEU A 561 24.96 -5.77 -15.81
N ILE A 562 26.18 -6.04 -15.35
CA ILE A 562 26.45 -6.99 -14.24
C ILE A 562 26.77 -6.21 -12.95
N PHE A 563 26.26 -6.66 -11.79
CA PHE A 563 26.58 -6.13 -10.45
C PHE A 563 27.00 -7.28 -9.50
N GLY A 564 27.96 -7.04 -8.58
CA GLY A 564 28.29 -7.94 -7.45
C GLY A 564 29.25 -9.13 -7.68
N SER A 565 30.44 -8.92 -8.26
CA SER A 565 31.41 -10.03 -8.50
C SER A 565 32.55 -10.15 -7.50
N GLU A 566 33.35 -11.20 -7.66
CA GLU A 566 34.63 -11.42 -6.98
C GLU A 566 35.73 -10.35 -7.17
N GLU A 567 35.65 -9.49 -8.20
CA GLU A 567 36.62 -8.39 -8.40
C GLU A 567 36.47 -7.29 -7.33
N ASP A 568 37.60 -6.87 -6.74
CA ASP A 568 37.75 -6.01 -5.53
C ASP A 568 37.22 -6.58 -4.20
N ALA A 569 36.69 -7.81 -4.21
CA ALA A 569 36.34 -8.52 -2.99
C ALA A 569 37.60 -8.94 -2.22
N ASP A 570 38.09 -8.03 -1.38
CA ASP A 570 39.20 -8.22 -0.45
C ASP A 570 38.87 -9.17 0.73
N SER A 571 37.63 -9.68 0.76
CA SER A 571 37.19 -10.75 1.66
C SER A 571 36.27 -11.76 0.96
N VAL A 572 36.07 -12.88 1.62
CA VAL A 572 35.06 -13.89 1.27
C VAL A 572 34.42 -14.40 2.55
N ILE A 573 33.09 -14.52 2.56
CA ILE A 573 32.35 -15.11 3.67
C ILE A 573 32.12 -16.59 3.35
N ILE A 574 32.45 -17.46 4.30
CA ILE A 574 32.16 -18.89 4.24
C ILE A 574 31.20 -19.21 5.38
N PHE A 575 30.03 -19.75 5.05
CA PHE A 575 29.02 -20.18 6.02
C PHE A 575 29.32 -21.60 6.48
N TYR A 576 29.17 -21.86 7.78
CA TYR A 576 29.36 -23.17 8.38
C TYR A 576 28.12 -23.55 9.18
N ALA A 577 27.63 -24.77 9.04
CA ALA A 577 26.62 -25.34 9.95
C ALA A 577 27.29 -26.31 10.93
N GLU A 578 26.86 -26.29 12.19
CA GLU A 578 27.30 -27.26 13.20
C GLU A 578 26.55 -28.60 13.02
N GLU A 579 27.26 -29.68 12.70
CA GLU A 579 26.68 -31.03 12.67
C GLU A 579 27.03 -31.76 13.99
N LEU A 580 26.03 -32.01 14.84
CA LEU A 580 26.21 -32.81 16.05
C LEU A 580 26.29 -34.30 15.68
N ARG A 581 27.51 -34.83 15.50
CA ARG A 581 27.72 -36.27 15.36
C ARG A 581 27.71 -36.94 16.73
N GLY A 582 26.55 -37.43 17.14
CA GLY A 582 26.42 -38.35 18.27
C GLY A 582 26.75 -39.78 17.83
N GLN A 583 27.88 -40.32 18.29
CA GLN A 583 27.99 -41.76 18.52
C GLN A 583 27.64 -41.99 19.99
N ASP A 584 26.68 -42.89 20.25
CA ASP A 584 26.15 -43.25 21.56
C ASP A 584 27.25 -43.30 22.65
N GLY A 585 27.32 -42.25 23.47
CA GLY A 585 28.07 -42.24 24.74
C GLY A 585 29.48 -41.64 24.75
N ALA A 586 30.02 -41.09 23.66
CA ALA A 586 31.29 -40.34 23.65
C ALA A 586 31.05 -38.84 23.43
N GLU A 587 31.83 -37.95 24.06
CA GLU A 587 31.75 -36.49 23.93
C GLU A 587 31.48 -36.06 22.48
N ALA A 588 30.33 -35.42 22.24
CA ALA A 588 29.91 -35.00 20.91
C ALA A 588 30.94 -34.01 20.33
N SER A 589 31.74 -34.47 19.38
CA SER A 589 32.66 -33.61 18.63
C SER A 589 31.84 -32.77 17.64
N LYS A 590 31.87 -31.45 17.79
CA LYS A 590 31.27 -30.52 16.85
C LYS A 590 32.08 -30.53 15.55
N VAL A 591 31.48 -31.01 14.46
CA VAL A 591 32.08 -30.92 13.12
C VAL A 591 31.43 -29.76 12.39
N GLU A 592 32.22 -28.72 12.08
CA GLU A 592 31.78 -27.62 11.23
C GLU A 592 31.86 -28.05 9.76
N ARG A 593 30.73 -27.95 9.04
CA ARG A 593 30.67 -28.20 7.59
C ARG A 593 30.38 -26.90 6.87
N ALA A 594 31.17 -26.58 5.83
CA ALA A 594 30.89 -25.43 4.98
C ALA A 594 29.58 -25.67 4.20
N VAL A 595 28.72 -24.66 4.16
CA VAL A 595 27.40 -24.67 3.53
C VAL A 595 27.32 -23.56 2.49
N GLY A 596 26.75 -23.87 1.32
CA GLY A 596 26.61 -22.94 0.21
C GLY A 596 27.93 -22.54 -0.46
N ASP A 597 27.83 -21.73 -1.51
CA ASP A 597 29.00 -21.19 -2.21
C ASP A 597 29.62 -20.03 -1.41
N PRO A 598 30.96 -19.90 -1.36
CA PRO A 598 31.61 -18.75 -0.73
C PRO A 598 31.07 -17.42 -1.27
N LEU A 599 30.76 -16.47 -0.39
CA LEU A 599 30.20 -15.19 -0.77
C LEU A 599 31.30 -14.11 -0.84
N PRO A 600 31.75 -13.70 -2.03
CA PRO A 600 32.74 -12.62 -2.17
C PRO A 600 32.19 -11.31 -1.58
N CYS A 601 33.00 -10.62 -0.76
CA CYS A 601 32.58 -9.41 -0.04
C CYS A 601 33.71 -8.38 0.06
N HIS A 602 33.33 -7.13 0.36
CA HIS A 602 34.25 -6.01 0.57
C HIS A 602 34.36 -5.72 2.07
N LYS A 603 35.57 -5.79 2.65
CA LYS A 603 35.85 -5.50 4.07
C LYS A 603 35.31 -4.13 4.47
N PHE A 604 35.43 -3.14 3.60
CA PHE A 604 34.93 -1.79 3.84
C PHE A 604 33.41 -1.79 4.10
N VAL A 605 32.64 -2.41 3.20
CA VAL A 605 31.18 -2.48 3.34
C VAL A 605 30.80 -3.32 4.56
N LEU A 606 31.45 -4.47 4.76
CA LEU A 606 31.19 -5.34 5.91
C LEU A 606 31.45 -4.62 7.26
N ARG A 607 32.51 -3.81 7.35
CA ARG A 607 32.82 -2.97 8.53
C ARG A 607 31.75 -1.90 8.77
N CYS A 608 31.27 -1.28 7.70
CA CYS A 608 30.27 -0.22 7.79
C CYS A 608 28.91 -0.75 8.20
N MET A 609 28.50 -1.90 7.65
CA MET A 609 27.15 -2.42 7.82
C MET A 609 26.98 -3.29 9.08
N SER A 610 28.06 -3.79 9.71
CA SER A 610 27.95 -4.72 10.83
C SER A 610 29.06 -4.58 11.85
N GLU A 611 28.68 -4.38 13.12
CA GLU A 611 29.62 -4.35 14.25
C GLU A 611 30.35 -5.69 14.43
N ARG A 612 29.64 -6.80 14.19
CA ARG A 612 30.23 -8.15 14.29
C ARG A 612 31.31 -8.37 13.24
N PHE A 613 31.04 -7.99 11.98
CA PHE A 613 32.05 -8.08 10.93
C PHE A 613 33.19 -7.09 11.16
N ARG A 614 32.89 -5.86 11.62
CA ARG A 614 33.91 -4.88 12.01
C ARG A 614 34.88 -5.45 13.05
N ALA A 615 34.38 -6.00 14.15
CA ALA A 615 35.21 -6.60 15.19
C ALA A 615 36.05 -7.78 14.68
N LYS A 616 35.50 -8.62 13.79
CA LYS A 616 36.25 -9.74 13.18
C LYS A 616 37.37 -9.25 12.26
N ILE A 617 37.08 -8.27 11.40
CA ILE A 617 38.05 -7.72 10.45
C ILE A 617 39.16 -6.96 11.20
N ASP A 618 38.82 -6.18 12.22
CA ASP A 618 39.79 -5.43 13.04
C ASP A 618 40.75 -6.36 13.81
N ARG A 619 40.25 -7.48 14.34
CA ARG A 619 41.10 -8.51 14.96
C ARG A 619 42.09 -9.13 13.96
N TRP A 620 41.69 -9.27 12.69
CA TRP A 620 42.52 -9.85 11.64
C TRP A 620 43.59 -8.87 11.14
N ASP A 621 43.23 -7.62 10.91
CA ASP A 621 44.16 -6.59 10.42
C ASP A 621 45.31 -6.31 11.42
N GLY A 622 45.14 -6.66 12.70
CA GLY A 622 46.18 -6.57 13.73
C GLY A 622 47.16 -7.75 13.79
N SER A 623 46.88 -8.89 13.14
CA SER A 623 47.69 -10.12 13.33
C SER A 623 47.93 -10.98 12.07
N GLY A 624 47.30 -10.68 10.93
CA GLY A 624 47.37 -11.51 9.72
C GLY A 624 48.46 -11.15 8.70
N PRO A 625 48.90 -12.11 7.86
CA PRO A 625 49.76 -11.84 6.70
C PRO A 625 49.05 -10.92 5.70
N LYS A 626 49.75 -9.88 5.22
CA LYS A 626 49.19 -8.78 4.40
C LYS A 626 48.74 -9.17 2.97
N ASP A 627 48.95 -10.43 2.57
CA ASP A 627 48.83 -10.87 1.17
C ASP A 627 47.78 -11.98 0.94
N VAL A 628 46.95 -12.29 1.94
CA VAL A 628 45.92 -13.35 1.85
C VAL A 628 44.53 -12.72 1.95
N ARG A 629 43.66 -13.09 1.00
CA ARG A 629 42.22 -12.72 1.01
C ARG A 629 41.58 -13.16 2.32
N LEU A 630 40.86 -12.25 2.97
CA LEU A 630 40.29 -12.52 4.29
C LEU A 630 39.10 -13.48 4.19
N GLU A 631 39.22 -14.68 4.74
CA GLU A 631 38.10 -15.61 4.92
C GLU A 631 37.37 -15.33 6.24
N LEU A 632 36.14 -14.82 6.15
CA LEU A 632 35.26 -14.60 7.29
C LEU A 632 34.33 -15.81 7.47
N ARG A 633 34.55 -16.56 8.55
CA ARG A 633 33.68 -17.70 8.90
C ARG A 633 32.43 -17.21 9.64
N VAL A 634 31.26 -17.64 9.17
CA VAL A 634 29.96 -17.38 9.80
C VAL A 634 29.34 -18.72 10.20
N SER A 635 29.28 -19.01 11.49
CA SER A 635 28.60 -20.19 12.02
C SER A 635 27.09 -19.95 11.99
N LEU A 636 26.34 -20.91 11.47
CA LEU A 636 24.89 -20.99 11.38
C LEU A 636 24.40 -22.18 12.22
N ASN A 637 23.16 -22.14 12.69
CA ASN A 637 22.60 -23.25 13.47
C ASN A 637 22.20 -24.42 12.59
N SER A 638 21.86 -24.17 11.32
CA SER A 638 21.50 -25.17 10.34
C SER A 638 21.84 -24.72 8.91
N GLU A 639 21.90 -25.67 7.99
CA GLU A 639 22.11 -25.39 6.56
C GLU A 639 20.99 -24.54 5.95
N ASP A 640 19.76 -24.67 6.45
CA ASP A 640 18.58 -23.91 5.97
C ASP A 640 18.63 -22.40 6.28
N GLU A 641 19.54 -21.96 7.16
CA GLU A 641 19.73 -20.54 7.48
C GLU A 641 20.58 -19.79 6.45
N GLU A 642 21.35 -20.50 5.61
CA GLU A 642 22.30 -19.90 4.67
C GLU A 642 21.65 -18.88 3.71
N PRO A 643 20.51 -19.19 3.05
CA PRO A 643 19.87 -18.22 2.15
C PRO A 643 19.46 -16.94 2.87
N SER A 644 18.96 -17.06 4.10
CA SER A 644 18.53 -15.91 4.92
C SER A 644 19.71 -15.08 5.42
N ALA A 645 20.83 -15.72 5.77
CA ALA A 645 22.07 -15.04 6.15
C ALA A 645 22.67 -14.28 4.96
N ARG A 646 22.67 -14.89 3.77
CA ARG A 646 23.08 -14.25 2.53
C ARG A 646 22.18 -13.06 2.17
N ALA A 647 20.86 -13.23 2.28
CA ALA A 647 19.91 -12.17 2.04
C ALA A 647 20.08 -11.01 3.05
N ALA A 648 20.31 -11.29 4.34
CA ALA A 648 20.60 -10.26 5.34
C ALA A 648 21.88 -9.47 5.02
N ILE A 649 22.95 -10.15 4.58
CA ILE A 649 24.15 -9.48 4.05
C ILE A 649 23.80 -8.62 2.83
N GLY A 650 22.97 -9.13 1.92
CA GLY A 650 22.44 -8.36 0.79
C GLY A 650 21.68 -7.10 1.21
N VAL A 651 20.91 -7.13 2.31
CA VAL A 651 20.27 -5.94 2.91
C VAL A 651 21.33 -4.94 3.34
N GLY A 652 22.42 -5.37 3.97
CA GLY A 652 23.54 -4.47 4.34
C GLY A 652 24.18 -3.76 3.15
N TYR A 653 24.16 -4.37 1.96
CA TYR A 653 24.66 -3.76 0.71
C TYR A 653 23.63 -2.87 0.01
N THR A 654 22.35 -3.23 0.07
CA THR A 654 21.31 -2.62 -0.78
C THR A 654 20.33 -1.74 -0.03
N GLY A 655 20.28 -1.84 1.30
CA GLY A 655 19.27 -1.24 2.16
C GLY A 655 17.86 -1.82 1.99
N ARG A 656 17.68 -2.90 1.20
CA ARG A 656 16.35 -3.44 0.85
C ARG A 656 16.24 -4.92 1.15
N VAL A 657 15.09 -5.30 1.70
CA VAL A 657 14.71 -6.70 1.91
C VAL A 657 14.07 -7.24 0.64
N GLN A 658 14.56 -8.38 0.16
CA GLN A 658 13.94 -9.17 -0.90
C GLN A 658 13.50 -10.48 -0.26
N ALA A 659 12.19 -10.62 -0.04
CA ALA A 659 11.57 -11.80 0.53
C ALA A 659 10.24 -12.05 -0.17
N ASP A 660 9.95 -13.31 -0.49
CA ASP A 660 8.71 -13.70 -1.14
C ASP A 660 7.59 -14.00 -0.11
N SER A 661 7.98 -14.25 1.14
CA SER A 661 7.11 -14.77 2.21
C SER A 661 7.35 -14.10 3.56
N MET A 662 6.39 -14.16 4.48
CA MET A 662 6.52 -13.66 5.87
C MET A 662 7.56 -14.47 6.64
N ARG A 663 7.62 -15.79 6.40
CA ARG A 663 8.65 -16.66 6.98
C ARG A 663 10.05 -16.22 6.58
N GLU A 664 10.27 -15.95 5.31
CA GLU A 664 11.58 -15.58 4.79
C GLU A 664 12.06 -14.25 5.35
N VAL A 665 11.22 -13.21 5.37
CA VAL A 665 11.62 -11.91 5.95
C VAL A 665 11.93 -12.01 7.44
N LEU A 666 11.19 -12.81 8.22
CA LEU A 666 11.51 -13.03 9.63
C LEU A 666 12.83 -13.79 9.81
N ARG A 667 13.14 -14.77 8.96
CA ARG A 667 14.47 -15.42 8.97
C ARG A 667 15.59 -14.44 8.60
N ILE A 668 15.38 -13.59 7.59
CA ILE A 668 16.33 -12.52 7.23
C ILE A 668 16.54 -11.59 8.43
N ARG A 669 15.47 -11.20 9.12
CA ARG A 669 15.51 -10.38 10.32
C ARG A 669 16.32 -11.03 11.44
N CYS A 670 16.07 -12.31 11.74
CA CYS A 670 16.83 -13.09 12.74
C CYS A 670 18.32 -13.13 12.38
N GLN A 671 18.65 -13.43 11.13
CA GLN A 671 20.04 -13.47 10.67
C GLN A 671 20.69 -12.08 10.66
N GLY A 672 19.94 -11.02 10.33
CA GLY A 672 20.40 -9.64 10.45
C GLY A 672 20.74 -9.26 11.88
N ALA A 673 19.90 -9.64 12.86
CA ALA A 673 20.18 -9.44 14.28
C ALA A 673 21.40 -10.25 14.75
N TYR A 674 21.48 -11.53 14.39
CA TYR A 674 22.62 -12.39 14.71
C TYR A 674 23.95 -11.86 14.12
N LEU A 675 23.92 -11.38 12.88
CA LEU A 675 25.06 -10.78 12.21
C LEU A 675 25.30 -9.31 12.62
N GLN A 676 24.42 -8.74 13.44
CA GLN A 676 24.45 -7.33 13.84
C GLN A 676 24.54 -6.39 12.63
N ILE A 677 23.70 -6.61 11.62
CA ILE A 677 23.64 -5.77 10.42
C ILE A 677 22.75 -4.56 10.70
N ASP A 678 23.36 -3.38 10.72
CA ASP A 678 22.71 -2.11 11.01
C ASP A 678 21.57 -1.85 9.99
N GLY A 679 20.40 -1.48 10.51
CA GLY A 679 19.21 -1.20 9.69
C GLY A 679 18.48 -2.42 9.13
N CYS A 680 19.05 -3.64 9.19
CA CYS A 680 18.40 -4.84 8.64
C CYS A 680 17.07 -5.15 9.31
N ALA A 681 17.01 -5.05 10.65
CA ALA A 681 15.76 -5.29 11.39
C ALA A 681 14.67 -4.27 11.02
N ALA A 682 15.02 -2.98 10.91
CA ALA A 682 14.09 -1.92 10.54
C ALA A 682 13.55 -2.12 9.11
N ALA A 683 14.40 -2.48 8.16
CA ALA A 683 13.98 -2.76 6.78
C ALA A 683 13.05 -4.00 6.69
N CYS A 684 13.29 -5.03 7.52
CA CYS A 684 12.40 -6.18 7.62
C CYS A 684 11.05 -5.80 8.26
N ASP A 685 11.08 -5.02 9.33
CA ASP A 685 9.89 -4.56 10.05
C ASP A 685 9.02 -3.68 9.14
N GLU A 686 9.62 -2.80 8.34
CA GLU A 686 8.94 -1.99 7.32
C GLU A 686 8.31 -2.87 6.23
N PHE A 687 9.06 -3.85 5.71
CA PHE A 687 8.56 -4.79 4.71
C PHE A 687 7.34 -5.58 5.22
N ILE A 688 7.41 -6.13 6.43
CA ILE A 688 6.32 -6.88 7.06
C ILE A 688 5.10 -5.95 7.24
N THR A 689 5.31 -4.75 7.77
CA THR A 689 4.24 -3.77 8.00
C THR A 689 3.55 -3.39 6.71
N ALA A 690 4.31 -3.06 5.66
CA ALA A 690 3.77 -2.71 4.35
C ALA A 690 2.94 -3.85 3.75
N ARG A 691 3.42 -5.11 3.89
CA ARG A 691 2.71 -6.28 3.38
C ARG A 691 1.41 -6.57 4.15
N LEU A 692 1.39 -6.38 5.48
CA LEU A 692 0.18 -6.49 6.30
C LEU A 692 -0.84 -5.39 5.96
N GLN A 693 -0.39 -4.15 5.71
CA GLN A 693 -1.28 -3.03 5.37
C GLN A 693 -1.88 -3.13 3.96
N ALA A 694 -1.14 -3.69 3.00
CA ALA A 694 -1.63 -3.91 1.64
C ALA A 694 -2.83 -4.88 1.59
N GLU A 695 -2.84 -5.89 2.46
CA GLU A 695 -3.95 -6.84 2.58
C GLU A 695 -5.21 -6.18 3.13
N SER A 696 -5.08 -5.40 4.22
CA SER A 696 -6.21 -4.68 4.84
C SER A 696 -6.94 -3.78 3.84
N SER A 697 -6.20 -3.19 2.90
CA SER A 697 -6.73 -2.32 1.84
C SER A 697 -7.47 -3.07 0.73
N SER A 698 -7.24 -4.38 0.57
CA SER A 698 -7.79 -5.20 -0.52
C SER A 698 -9.09 -5.92 -0.17
N SER A 699 -9.63 -5.71 1.02
CA SER A 699 -10.71 -6.49 1.66
C SER A 699 -12.11 -6.40 1.01
N SER A 700 -12.23 -5.83 -0.19
CA SER A 700 -13.52 -5.57 -0.85
C SER A 700 -13.97 -6.64 -1.88
N GLY A 701 -13.19 -7.68 -2.14
CA GLY A 701 -13.53 -8.69 -3.17
C GLY A 701 -13.38 -10.13 -2.71
N VAL A 702 -14.49 -10.85 -2.57
CA VAL A 702 -14.53 -12.32 -2.43
C VAL A 702 -14.11 -12.94 -3.78
N GLY A 703 -12.83 -12.88 -4.11
CA GLY A 703 -12.24 -13.42 -5.34
C GLY A 703 -11.68 -14.82 -5.12
N VAL A 704 -12.39 -15.84 -5.61
CA VAL A 704 -12.16 -17.28 -5.40
C VAL A 704 -10.94 -17.84 -6.20
N GLY A 705 -9.90 -17.04 -6.46
CA GLY A 705 -8.89 -17.39 -7.48
C GLY A 705 -7.45 -17.69 -7.03
N GLY A 706 -7.02 -17.27 -5.84
CA GLY A 706 -5.61 -17.39 -5.42
C GLY A 706 -5.46 -18.26 -4.19
N HIS A 707 -4.81 -19.41 -4.31
CA HIS A 707 -4.53 -20.35 -3.20
C HIS A 707 -3.49 -19.84 -2.18
N GLY A 708 -3.25 -18.53 -2.06
CA GLY A 708 -2.34 -17.97 -1.07
C GLY A 708 -3.02 -17.83 0.29
N GLN A 709 -2.38 -18.32 1.35
CA GLN A 709 -2.77 -18.01 2.72
C GLN A 709 -2.66 -16.49 2.96
N PRO A 710 -3.64 -15.85 3.62
CA PRO A 710 -3.55 -14.45 4.05
C PRO A 710 -2.19 -14.13 4.70
N PRO A 711 -1.45 -13.09 4.27
CA PRO A 711 -0.19 -12.66 4.87
C PRO A 711 -0.22 -12.57 6.40
N VAL A 712 -1.32 -12.12 7.00
CA VAL A 712 -1.43 -12.07 8.47
C VAL A 712 -1.44 -13.47 9.12
N LEU A 713 -2.13 -14.44 8.51
CA LEU A 713 -2.12 -15.82 9.01
C LEU A 713 -0.75 -16.46 8.80
N GLU A 714 -0.08 -16.14 7.68
CA GLU A 714 1.29 -16.60 7.42
C GLU A 714 2.26 -16.05 8.48
N PHE A 715 2.18 -14.76 8.81
CA PHE A 715 3.00 -14.10 9.82
C PHE A 715 2.89 -14.78 11.19
N PHE A 716 1.67 -15.07 11.65
CA PHE A 716 1.49 -15.75 12.93
C PHE A 716 1.87 -17.24 12.88
N SER A 717 1.79 -17.90 11.72
CA SER A 717 2.23 -19.31 11.59
C SER A 717 3.73 -19.54 11.83
N VAL A 718 4.51 -18.46 11.94
CA VAL A 718 5.96 -18.47 12.21
C VAL A 718 6.30 -17.66 13.46
N SER A 719 5.42 -17.70 14.47
CA SER A 719 5.62 -17.01 15.74
C SER A 719 6.86 -17.46 16.52
N ASP A 720 7.40 -18.64 16.22
CA ASP A 720 8.67 -19.14 16.74
C ASP A 720 9.88 -18.30 16.30
N LEU A 721 9.75 -17.53 15.22
CA LEU A 721 10.78 -16.62 14.71
C LEU A 721 10.64 -15.19 15.25
N PHE A 722 9.67 -14.92 16.12
CA PHE A 722 9.51 -13.59 16.70
C PHE A 722 10.69 -13.28 17.63
N PRO A 723 11.21 -12.03 17.64
CA PRO A 723 12.26 -11.64 18.55
C PRO A 723 11.81 -11.78 20.01
N ASP A 724 12.77 -12.09 20.89
CA ASP A 724 12.53 -12.02 22.32
C ASP A 724 12.04 -10.59 22.67
N PRO A 725 10.90 -10.44 23.36
CA PRO A 725 10.40 -9.13 23.78
C PRO A 725 11.43 -8.30 24.57
N ALA A 726 12.45 -8.92 25.18
CA ALA A 726 13.53 -8.22 25.88
C ALA A 726 14.59 -7.58 24.94
N GLU A 727 14.81 -8.11 23.73
CA GLU A 727 15.99 -7.78 22.90
C GLU A 727 15.77 -6.68 21.84
N GLY A 728 14.54 -6.20 21.63
CA GLY A 728 14.28 -5.24 20.54
C GLY A 728 12.89 -4.60 20.53
N ALA A 729 12.33 -4.33 21.70
CA ALA A 729 10.90 -4.10 21.91
C ALA A 729 10.23 -2.99 21.07
N SER A 730 10.92 -1.89 20.76
CA SER A 730 10.22 -0.72 20.18
C SER A 730 9.87 -0.89 18.70
N GLY A 731 10.75 -1.45 17.88
CA GLY A 731 10.52 -1.61 16.43
C GLY A 731 9.50 -2.69 16.13
N PHE A 732 9.66 -3.88 16.73
CA PHE A 732 8.79 -5.01 16.46
C PHE A 732 7.39 -4.88 17.08
N ALA A 733 7.23 -4.08 18.14
CA ALA A 733 5.90 -3.79 18.70
C ALA A 733 4.98 -3.11 17.68
N ALA A 734 5.52 -2.24 16.83
CA ALA A 734 4.74 -1.62 15.75
C ALA A 734 4.28 -2.66 14.71
N VAL A 735 5.14 -3.64 14.39
CA VAL A 735 4.80 -4.76 13.50
C VAL A 735 3.70 -5.63 14.10
N LEU A 736 3.82 -5.98 15.39
CA LEU A 736 2.78 -6.74 16.09
C LEU A 736 1.46 -5.98 16.15
N SER A 737 1.48 -4.67 16.40
CA SER A 737 0.27 -3.84 16.36
C SER A 737 -0.37 -3.82 14.97
N ALA A 738 0.42 -3.68 13.90
CA ALA A 738 -0.08 -3.77 12.53
C ALA A 738 -0.65 -5.17 12.21
N ALA A 739 -0.01 -6.23 12.69
CA ALA A 739 -0.48 -7.61 12.52
C ALA A 739 -1.78 -7.87 13.28
N GLN A 740 -1.92 -7.33 14.50
CA GLN A 740 -3.17 -7.38 15.28
C GLN A 740 -4.30 -6.66 14.54
N GLN A 741 -4.05 -5.47 13.99
CA GLN A 741 -5.05 -4.76 13.18
C GLN A 741 -5.44 -5.56 11.93
N ALA A 742 -4.47 -6.17 11.24
CA ALA A 742 -4.73 -7.03 10.09
C ALA A 742 -5.55 -8.28 10.49
N LEU A 743 -5.30 -8.89 11.65
CA LEU A 743 -6.09 -10.01 12.18
C LEU A 743 -7.54 -9.59 12.44
N VAL A 744 -7.73 -8.45 13.10
CA VAL A 744 -9.07 -7.90 13.37
C VAL A 744 -9.80 -7.61 12.06
N CYS A 745 -9.12 -7.11 11.03
CA CYS A 745 -9.71 -6.89 9.71
C CYS A 745 -10.09 -8.20 9.01
N HIS A 746 -9.24 -9.22 9.11
CA HIS A 746 -9.47 -10.54 8.50
C HIS A 746 -10.66 -11.26 9.13
N PHE A 747 -10.67 -11.39 10.46
CA PHE A 747 -11.73 -12.11 11.18
C PHE A 747 -12.98 -11.27 11.43
N ARG A 748 -12.86 -9.93 11.41
CA ARG A 748 -13.90 -8.91 11.61
C ARG A 748 -14.50 -8.88 13.01
N ASP A 749 -15.17 -9.97 13.39
CA ASP A 749 -15.90 -10.11 14.63
C ASP A 749 -16.16 -11.58 15.00
N THR A 750 -16.51 -11.79 16.27
CA THR A 750 -16.75 -13.11 16.86
C THR A 750 -17.87 -13.89 16.16
N LEU A 751 -18.93 -13.22 15.69
CA LEU A 751 -20.04 -13.89 15.02
C LEU A 751 -19.65 -14.34 13.61
N ALA A 752 -18.87 -13.54 12.88
CA ALA A 752 -18.35 -13.93 11.57
C ALA A 752 -17.50 -15.19 11.69
N VAL A 753 -16.62 -15.28 12.70
CA VAL A 753 -15.78 -16.46 12.95
C VAL A 753 -16.62 -17.68 13.30
N LEU A 754 -17.54 -17.58 14.27
CA LEU A 754 -18.33 -18.71 14.73
C LEU A 754 -19.38 -19.22 13.73
N ASN A 755 -19.79 -18.36 12.78
CA ASN A 755 -20.85 -18.65 11.80
C ASN A 755 -20.31 -18.74 10.36
N THR A 756 -19.00 -18.91 10.16
CA THR A 756 -18.40 -19.15 8.85
C THR A 756 -17.39 -20.28 8.97
N PRO A 757 -17.67 -21.50 8.44
CA PRO A 757 -16.81 -22.67 8.66
C PRO A 757 -15.34 -22.46 8.29
N ALA A 758 -15.07 -21.78 7.17
CA ALA A 758 -13.71 -21.48 6.72
C ALA A 758 -12.97 -20.53 7.69
N LEU A 759 -13.65 -19.53 8.26
CA LEU A 759 -13.04 -18.64 9.26
C LEU A 759 -12.88 -19.36 10.59
N THR A 760 -13.81 -20.23 10.97
CA THR A 760 -13.66 -21.07 12.17
C THR A 760 -12.41 -21.95 12.05
N GLU A 761 -12.22 -22.64 10.93
CA GLU A 761 -11.06 -23.50 10.68
C GLU A 761 -9.74 -22.70 10.75
N GLN A 762 -9.69 -21.55 10.09
CA GLN A 762 -8.53 -20.65 10.14
C GLN A 762 -8.26 -20.13 11.55
N PHE A 763 -9.29 -19.77 12.32
CA PHE A 763 -9.15 -19.31 13.69
C PHE A 763 -8.64 -20.41 14.62
N LEU A 764 -9.13 -21.64 14.46
CA LEU A 764 -8.68 -22.78 15.26
C LEU A 764 -7.22 -23.15 14.99
N ALA A 765 -6.69 -22.81 13.81
CA ALA A 765 -5.28 -23.01 13.46
C ALA A 765 -4.33 -21.89 13.94
N LEU A 766 -4.86 -20.84 14.58
CA LEU A 766 -4.03 -19.75 15.10
C LEU A 766 -3.22 -20.20 16.33
N PRO A 767 -1.95 -19.76 16.45
CA PRO A 767 -1.20 -19.93 17.70
C PRO A 767 -1.74 -19.01 18.79
N ALA A 768 -1.42 -19.34 20.06
CA ALA A 768 -1.89 -18.60 21.23
C ALA A 768 -1.63 -17.08 21.14
N VAL A 769 -0.43 -16.67 20.70
CA VAL A 769 -0.06 -15.24 20.56
C VAL A 769 -0.95 -14.46 19.58
N ALA A 770 -1.46 -15.11 18.53
CA ALA A 770 -2.36 -14.49 17.58
C ALA A 770 -3.76 -14.31 18.18
N VAL A 771 -4.22 -15.33 18.93
CA VAL A 771 -5.51 -15.26 19.65
C VAL A 771 -5.44 -14.22 20.76
N GLU A 772 -4.31 -14.10 21.47
CA GLU A 772 -4.07 -13.05 22.47
C GLU A 772 -4.24 -11.67 21.80
N GLY A 773 -3.52 -11.40 20.71
CA GLY A 773 -3.61 -10.13 20.00
C GLY A 773 -5.00 -9.80 19.45
N LEU A 774 -5.78 -10.81 19.04
CA LEU A 774 -7.16 -10.62 18.60
C LEU A 774 -8.08 -10.29 19.79
N LEU A 775 -7.94 -11.00 20.92
CA LEU A 775 -8.75 -10.80 22.12
C LEU A 775 -8.36 -9.55 22.91
N GLU A 776 -7.14 -9.03 22.77
CA GLU A 776 -6.75 -7.73 23.34
C GLU A 776 -7.47 -6.56 22.66
N SER A 777 -7.79 -6.67 21.37
CA SER A 777 -8.38 -5.58 20.59
C SER A 777 -9.84 -5.28 20.97
N ASP A 778 -10.14 -4.00 21.25
CA ASP A 778 -11.50 -3.48 21.39
C ASP A 778 -12.30 -3.50 20.08
N ASP A 779 -11.60 -3.50 18.93
CA ASP A 779 -12.18 -3.49 17.60
C ASP A 779 -12.63 -4.87 17.14
N PHE A 780 -12.18 -5.95 17.79
CA PHE A 780 -12.70 -7.28 17.53
C PHE A 780 -14.13 -7.39 18.06
N GLY A 781 -15.09 -7.21 17.14
CA GLY A 781 -16.48 -7.05 17.50
C GLY A 781 -17.10 -8.31 18.10
N THR A 782 -18.13 -8.14 18.91
CA THR A 782 -18.95 -9.25 19.42
C THR A 782 -20.39 -8.82 19.60
N ASP A 783 -21.31 -9.78 19.63
CA ASP A 783 -22.69 -9.54 20.03
C ASP A 783 -22.86 -9.52 21.55
N ALA A 784 -22.13 -10.41 22.24
CA ALA A 784 -21.98 -10.45 23.69
C ALA A 784 -20.63 -11.09 24.06
N GLU A 785 -20.09 -10.79 25.25
CA GLU A 785 -18.84 -11.41 25.70
C GLU A 785 -18.98 -12.94 25.87
N SER A 786 -20.20 -13.43 26.05
CA SER A 786 -20.51 -14.86 26.04
C SER A 786 -20.11 -15.56 24.73
N SER A 787 -20.17 -14.87 23.58
CA SER A 787 -19.70 -15.41 22.31
C SER A 787 -18.17 -15.44 22.23
N VAL A 788 -17.47 -14.50 22.87
CA VAL A 788 -16.00 -14.50 22.98
C VAL A 788 -15.54 -15.67 23.83
N LEU A 789 -16.20 -15.93 24.97
CA LEU A 789 -15.91 -17.09 25.80
C LEU A 789 -16.19 -18.41 25.08
N LEU A 790 -17.23 -18.48 24.25
CA LEU A 790 -17.49 -19.63 23.38
C LEU A 790 -16.39 -19.81 22.33
N LEU A 791 -15.97 -18.73 21.68
CA LEU A 791 -14.89 -18.75 20.70
C LEU A 791 -13.59 -19.28 21.32
N LEU A 792 -13.24 -18.78 22.52
CA LEU A 792 -12.09 -19.27 23.26
C LEU A 792 -12.23 -20.73 23.69
N ALA A 793 -13.41 -21.16 24.16
CA ALA A 793 -13.66 -22.56 24.50
C ALA A 793 -13.48 -23.50 23.29
N ALA A 794 -13.90 -23.06 22.09
CA ALA A 794 -13.70 -23.82 20.86
C ALA A 794 -12.21 -23.93 20.49
N TRP A 795 -11.45 -22.84 20.60
CA TRP A 795 -10.01 -22.83 20.36
C TRP A 795 -9.25 -23.69 21.36
N THR A 796 -9.53 -23.53 22.65
CA THR A 796 -8.88 -24.31 23.71
C THR A 796 -9.17 -25.80 23.56
N LYS A 797 -10.39 -26.18 23.16
CA LYS A 797 -10.72 -27.58 22.88
C LYS A 797 -9.89 -28.16 21.72
N ALA A 798 -9.56 -27.36 20.71
CA ALA A 798 -8.75 -27.80 19.58
C ALA A 798 -7.25 -27.81 19.90
N ASN A 799 -6.77 -26.86 20.72
CA ASN A 799 -5.35 -26.60 20.94
C ASN A 799 -4.87 -26.93 22.38
N PHE A 800 -5.64 -27.70 23.16
CA PHE A 800 -5.32 -27.96 24.56
C PHE A 800 -3.94 -28.60 24.73
N GLU A 801 -3.63 -29.62 23.94
CA GLU A 801 -2.37 -30.38 24.02
C GLU A 801 -1.16 -29.59 23.51
N GLU A 802 -1.38 -28.62 22.62
CA GLU A 802 -0.31 -27.82 21.98
C GLU A 802 0.01 -26.54 22.75
N THR A 803 -0.82 -26.20 23.74
CA THR A 803 -0.69 -24.96 24.52
C THR A 803 -0.30 -25.30 25.96
N ASP A 804 0.54 -24.48 26.59
CA ASP A 804 0.83 -24.63 28.02
C ASP A 804 -0.24 -23.97 28.91
N ALA A 805 -0.18 -24.24 30.21
CA ALA A 805 -1.15 -23.67 31.17
C ALA A 805 -1.04 -22.14 31.28
N ALA A 806 0.16 -21.58 31.12
CA ALA A 806 0.40 -20.15 31.25
C ALA A 806 -0.21 -19.36 30.07
N ALA A 807 -0.07 -19.86 28.84
CA ALA A 807 -0.69 -19.31 27.65
C ALA A 807 -2.22 -19.42 27.71
N ARG A 808 -2.76 -20.55 28.18
CA ARG A 808 -4.21 -20.67 28.44
C ARG A 808 -4.68 -19.65 29.47
N GLU A 809 -3.93 -19.44 30.55
CA GLU A 809 -4.27 -18.44 31.55
C GLU A 809 -4.28 -17.03 30.97
N ARG A 810 -3.22 -16.62 30.25
CA ARG A 810 -3.18 -15.30 29.59
C ARG A 810 -4.37 -15.09 28.67
N LEU A 811 -4.68 -16.06 27.80
CA LEU A 811 -5.85 -16.00 26.91
C LEU A 811 -7.17 -15.86 27.68
N CYS A 812 -7.37 -16.68 28.72
CA CYS A 812 -8.58 -16.62 29.53
C CYS A 812 -8.73 -15.24 30.18
N ARG A 813 -7.63 -14.64 30.67
CA ARG A 813 -7.60 -13.31 31.30
C ARG A 813 -8.07 -12.17 30.39
N LEU A 814 -8.10 -12.37 29.07
CA LEU A 814 -8.56 -11.35 28.10
C LEU A 814 -10.09 -11.29 27.94
N VAL A 815 -10.85 -12.25 28.47
CA VAL A 815 -12.33 -12.26 28.40
C VAL A 815 -12.92 -11.30 29.43
N ARG A 816 -13.84 -10.42 29.05
CA ARG A 816 -14.46 -9.44 29.97
C ARG A 816 -15.58 -10.07 30.78
N LEU A 817 -15.24 -10.90 31.76
CA LEU A 817 -16.19 -11.75 32.48
C LEU A 817 -17.38 -10.98 33.10
N VAL A 818 -17.18 -9.73 33.53
CA VAL A 818 -18.28 -8.89 34.04
C VAL A 818 -19.35 -8.57 32.98
N GLN A 819 -19.00 -8.63 31.68
CA GLN A 819 -19.88 -8.40 30.54
C GLN A 819 -20.56 -9.69 30.02
N LEU A 820 -20.35 -10.84 30.68
CA LEU A 820 -21.04 -12.07 30.31
C LEU A 820 -22.55 -11.96 30.52
N GLY A 821 -23.31 -12.64 29.66
CA GLY A 821 -24.75 -12.76 29.84
C GLY A 821 -25.11 -13.47 31.15
N ARG A 822 -26.26 -13.15 31.73
CA ARG A 822 -26.76 -13.78 32.97
C ARG A 822 -26.72 -15.32 32.99
N PRO A 823 -27.05 -16.06 31.90
CA PRO A 823 -26.97 -17.52 31.91
C PRO A 823 -25.54 -18.02 32.08
N TYR A 824 -24.58 -17.28 31.53
CA TYR A 824 -23.16 -17.58 31.68
C TYR A 824 -22.70 -17.33 33.10
N LEU A 825 -23.02 -16.17 33.68
CA LEU A 825 -22.64 -15.84 35.06
C LEU A 825 -23.28 -16.77 36.10
N ALA A 826 -24.53 -17.18 35.89
CA ALA A 826 -25.28 -17.96 36.89
C ALA A 826 -25.07 -19.47 36.79
N SER A 827 -24.62 -19.99 35.63
CA SER A 827 -24.56 -21.44 35.40
C SER A 827 -23.23 -21.89 34.80
N ILE A 828 -22.79 -21.29 33.70
CA ILE A 828 -21.59 -21.76 32.98
C ILE A 828 -20.31 -21.41 33.75
N LEU A 829 -20.16 -20.16 34.21
CA LEU A 829 -18.96 -19.72 34.91
C LEU A 829 -18.75 -20.48 36.24
N PRO A 830 -19.77 -20.71 37.10
CA PRO A 830 -19.61 -21.57 38.28
C PRO A 830 -19.24 -23.02 37.94
N ALA A 831 -19.76 -23.56 36.84
CA ALA A 831 -19.40 -24.91 36.40
C ALA A 831 -17.95 -24.99 35.93
N LEU A 832 -17.48 -24.00 35.14
CA LEU A 832 -16.07 -23.90 34.75
C LEU A 832 -15.15 -23.73 35.96
N ALA A 833 -15.56 -22.93 36.95
CA ALA A 833 -14.81 -22.75 38.19
C ALA A 833 -14.68 -24.04 39.00
N ALA A 834 -15.78 -24.80 39.11
CA ALA A 834 -15.79 -26.09 39.78
C ALA A 834 -14.98 -27.15 39.02
N ASP A 835 -14.95 -27.09 37.69
CA ASP A 835 -14.11 -27.95 36.86
C ASP A 835 -12.62 -27.63 37.06
N PHE A 836 -12.26 -26.34 37.12
CA PHE A 836 -10.90 -25.90 37.40
C PHE A 836 -10.41 -26.35 38.77
N GLU A 837 -11.16 -26.08 39.85
CA GLU A 837 -10.77 -26.49 41.20
C GLU A 837 -10.66 -28.02 41.35
N ALA A 838 -11.41 -28.79 40.57
CA ALA A 838 -11.37 -30.25 40.60
C ALA A 838 -10.22 -30.87 39.79
N GLY A 839 -9.67 -30.16 38.79
CA GLY A 839 -8.76 -30.74 37.80
C GLY A 839 -7.50 -29.93 37.50
N ALA A 840 -7.30 -28.77 38.11
CA ALA A 840 -6.14 -27.90 37.86
C ALA A 840 -4.81 -28.60 38.15
N ASP A 841 -4.72 -29.30 39.29
CA ASP A 841 -3.50 -30.03 39.69
C ASP A 841 -3.19 -31.21 38.77
N GLU A 842 -4.22 -31.78 38.14
CA GLU A 842 -4.11 -32.90 37.21
C GLU A 842 -3.95 -32.46 35.74
N GLY A 843 -4.05 -31.16 35.46
CA GLY A 843 -3.98 -30.63 34.09
C GLY A 843 -5.09 -31.14 33.17
N LEU A 844 -6.26 -31.47 33.71
CA LEU A 844 -7.34 -32.07 32.92
C LEU A 844 -7.88 -31.10 31.85
N PRO A 845 -8.25 -31.58 30.65
CA PRO A 845 -8.88 -30.75 29.61
C PRO A 845 -10.14 -30.01 30.08
N GLY A 846 -10.90 -30.58 31.02
CA GLY A 846 -12.06 -29.92 31.62
C GLY A 846 -11.70 -28.70 32.50
N ALA A 847 -10.49 -28.66 33.06
CA ALA A 847 -9.97 -27.61 33.94
C ALA A 847 -9.20 -26.52 33.17
N TRP A 848 -9.63 -26.20 31.94
CA TRP A 848 -8.88 -25.28 31.08
C TRP A 848 -9.04 -23.79 31.42
N PHE A 849 -10.07 -23.43 32.18
CA PHE A 849 -10.43 -22.04 32.48
C PHE A 849 -10.05 -21.66 33.93
N PRO A 850 -8.99 -20.86 34.17
CA PRO A 850 -8.34 -20.76 35.47
C PRO A 850 -9.02 -19.78 36.43
N ILE A 851 -10.25 -20.11 36.85
CA ILE A 851 -11.05 -19.30 37.78
C ILE A 851 -11.46 -20.12 39.01
N SER A 852 -11.40 -19.51 40.19
CA SER A 852 -11.93 -20.11 41.42
C SER A 852 -13.45 -19.92 41.55
N CYS A 853 -14.11 -20.79 42.32
CA CYS A 853 -15.55 -20.66 42.59
C CYS A 853 -15.88 -19.32 43.28
N MET A 854 -14.99 -18.85 44.15
CA MET A 854 -15.16 -17.58 44.87
C MET A 854 -15.03 -16.37 43.93
N GLU A 855 -14.06 -16.39 43.02
CA GLU A 855 -13.89 -15.31 42.03
C GLU A 855 -15.05 -15.27 41.03
N ALA A 856 -15.58 -16.43 40.62
CA ALA A 856 -16.79 -16.52 39.81
C ALA A 856 -18.02 -15.94 40.52
N ALA A 857 -18.21 -16.25 41.81
CA ALA A 857 -19.30 -15.69 42.61
C ALA A 857 -19.16 -14.16 42.80
N PHE A 858 -17.93 -13.67 42.97
CA PHE A 858 -17.64 -12.24 43.03
C PHE A 858 -17.99 -11.54 41.71
N LEU A 859 -17.56 -12.07 40.57
CA LEU A 859 -17.87 -11.53 39.24
C LEU A 859 -19.38 -11.49 38.95
N ALA A 860 -20.12 -12.53 39.35
CA ALA A 860 -21.57 -12.57 39.22
C ALA A 860 -22.25 -11.47 40.07
N SER A 861 -21.77 -11.25 41.29
CA SER A 861 -22.28 -10.20 42.19
C SER A 861 -21.96 -8.80 41.64
N LEU A 862 -20.73 -8.61 41.14
CA LEU A 862 -20.28 -7.35 40.57
C LEU A 862 -21.06 -6.99 39.29
N SER A 863 -21.29 -7.95 38.39
CA SER A 863 -22.09 -7.75 37.19
C SER A 863 -23.56 -7.45 37.52
N LEU A 864 -24.13 -8.12 38.53
CA LEU A 864 -25.49 -7.85 39.00
C LEU A 864 -25.63 -6.42 39.54
N ALA A 865 -24.67 -5.95 40.35
CA ALA A 865 -24.67 -4.59 40.88
C ALA A 865 -24.65 -3.54 39.76
N VAL A 866 -23.95 -3.80 38.66
CA VAL A 866 -23.92 -2.91 37.47
C VAL A 866 -25.20 -2.97 36.67
N TYR A 867 -25.75 -4.16 36.47
CA TYR A 867 -27.05 -4.28 35.82
C TYR A 867 -28.11 -3.51 36.61
N LEU A 868 -28.15 -3.66 37.94
CA LEU A 868 -29.10 -2.95 38.78
C LEU A 868 -28.89 -1.43 38.74
N SER A 869 -27.64 -0.95 38.68
CA SER A 869 -27.36 0.49 38.59
C SER A 869 -27.68 1.09 37.21
N SER A 870 -27.74 0.27 36.16
CA SER A 870 -28.16 0.70 34.81
C SER A 870 -29.68 0.86 34.65
N LEU A 871 -30.48 0.36 35.59
CA LEU A 871 -31.93 0.46 35.50
C LEU A 871 -32.42 1.91 35.69
N PRO A 872 -33.44 2.36 34.93
CA PRO A 872 -34.02 3.69 35.11
C PRO A 872 -34.51 3.90 36.55
N ASN A 873 -34.04 4.97 37.20
CA ASN A 873 -34.34 5.34 38.58
C ASN A 873 -33.65 4.52 39.68
N ALA A 874 -32.64 3.70 39.35
CA ALA A 874 -31.79 3.11 40.38
C ALA A 874 -30.93 4.21 41.05
N PRO A 875 -30.81 4.25 42.39
CA PRO A 875 -29.82 5.11 43.04
C PRO A 875 -28.42 4.71 42.57
N ALA A 876 -27.51 5.68 42.44
CA ALA A 876 -26.10 5.41 42.16
C ALA A 876 -25.60 4.36 43.17
N SER A 877 -25.16 3.20 42.66
CA SER A 877 -24.95 2.01 43.48
C SER A 877 -23.68 2.14 44.32
N ASP A 878 -23.83 2.54 45.58
CA ASP A 878 -22.79 2.40 46.61
C ASP A 878 -22.29 0.95 46.71
N GLU A 879 -23.14 -0.03 46.37
CA GLU A 879 -22.80 -1.46 46.37
C GLU A 879 -21.74 -1.82 45.32
N GLN A 880 -21.82 -1.31 44.09
CA GLN A 880 -20.78 -1.55 43.08
C GLN A 880 -19.42 -1.03 43.54
N LYS A 881 -19.41 0.17 44.12
CA LYS A 881 -18.20 0.80 44.63
C LYS A 881 -17.61 -0.03 45.79
N GLN A 882 -18.44 -0.42 46.76
CA GLN A 882 -18.02 -1.27 47.88
C GLN A 882 -17.48 -2.63 47.42
N LEU A 883 -18.15 -3.28 46.47
CA LEU A 883 -17.67 -4.55 45.89
C LEU A 883 -16.31 -4.40 45.22
N ARG A 884 -16.07 -3.29 44.50
CA ARG A 884 -14.74 -3.02 43.91
C ARG A 884 -13.68 -2.75 44.98
N GLU A 885 -14.00 -1.97 46.00
CA GLU A 885 -13.07 -1.68 47.10
C GLU A 885 -12.69 -2.96 47.85
N SER A 886 -13.66 -3.81 48.19
CA SER A 886 -13.39 -5.12 48.83
C SER A 886 -12.67 -6.09 47.90
N GLY A 887 -13.01 -6.10 46.60
CA GLY A 887 -12.38 -6.97 45.61
C GLY A 887 -10.93 -6.60 45.28
N ALA A 888 -10.57 -5.32 45.38
CA ALA A 888 -9.22 -4.83 45.06
C ALA A 888 -8.14 -5.40 45.99
N GLU A 889 -8.51 -5.85 47.19
CA GLU A 889 -7.60 -6.50 48.13
C GLU A 889 -7.28 -7.95 47.75
N MET A 890 -8.18 -8.62 47.01
CA MET A 890 -8.10 -10.06 46.68
C MET A 890 -7.77 -10.33 45.21
N TYR A 891 -8.19 -9.45 44.31
CA TYR A 891 -8.16 -9.68 42.87
C TYR A 891 -7.46 -8.55 42.13
N ASN A 892 -6.79 -8.89 41.03
CA ASN A 892 -6.25 -7.90 40.12
C ASN A 892 -7.37 -7.27 39.27
N LEU A 893 -8.03 -6.24 39.81
CA LEU A 893 -9.10 -5.52 39.12
C LEU A 893 -8.65 -4.74 37.87
N THR A 894 -7.35 -4.69 37.57
CA THR A 894 -6.83 -4.15 36.30
C THR A 894 -6.90 -5.17 35.15
N SER A 895 -7.15 -6.44 35.48
CA SER A 895 -7.36 -7.50 34.49
C SER A 895 -8.59 -7.20 33.61
N PRO A 896 -8.55 -7.52 32.30
CA PRO A 896 -9.71 -7.39 31.42
C PRO A 896 -10.96 -8.13 31.91
N TRP A 897 -10.82 -9.17 32.74
CA TRP A 897 -11.93 -9.84 33.44
C TRP A 897 -12.92 -8.90 34.09
N TYR A 898 -12.41 -7.82 34.69
CA TYR A 898 -13.19 -6.84 35.44
C TYR A 898 -13.51 -5.59 34.63
N SER A 899 -13.18 -5.58 33.33
CA SER A 899 -13.47 -4.44 32.46
C SER A 899 -14.98 -4.28 32.26
N PHE A 900 -15.44 -3.03 32.40
CA PHE A 900 -16.82 -2.63 32.14
C PHE A 900 -17.02 -2.09 30.73
N THR A 901 -15.92 -1.90 29.99
CA THR A 901 -15.97 -1.45 28.61
C THR A 901 -16.42 -2.61 27.75
N ALA A 902 -17.61 -2.53 27.17
CA ALA A 902 -18.05 -3.50 26.17
C ALA A 902 -17.19 -3.40 24.90
N ARG A 903 -16.92 -4.53 24.25
CA ARG A 903 -16.31 -4.54 22.91
C ARG A 903 -17.26 -3.94 21.89
N ARG A 904 -16.74 -3.59 20.71
CA ARG A 904 -17.56 -3.10 19.59
C ARG A 904 -18.71 -4.07 19.29
N GLN A 905 -19.94 -3.57 19.28
CA GLN A 905 -21.11 -4.37 18.89
C GLN A 905 -21.03 -4.74 17.41
N CYS A 906 -21.00 -6.03 17.08
CA CYS A 906 -20.91 -6.49 15.69
C CYS A 906 -22.27 -6.65 14.99
N THR A 907 -23.37 -6.66 15.75
CA THR A 907 -24.71 -6.68 15.16
C THR A 907 -25.11 -5.25 14.77
N PRO A 908 -25.30 -4.93 13.48
CA PRO A 908 -25.68 -3.59 13.07
C PRO A 908 -27.10 -3.28 13.56
N ALA A 909 -27.46 -2.00 13.63
CA ALA A 909 -28.82 -1.57 14.00
C ALA A 909 -29.91 -2.23 13.12
N ALA A 910 -29.59 -2.49 11.85
CA ALA A 910 -30.48 -3.17 10.92
C ALA A 910 -30.62 -4.68 11.18
N GLY A 911 -29.75 -5.28 11.99
CA GLY A 911 -29.65 -6.71 12.27
C GLY A 911 -28.85 -7.52 11.26
N LEU A 912 -28.38 -8.71 11.66
CA LEU A 912 -27.73 -9.71 10.80
C LEU A 912 -28.75 -10.77 10.39
N THR A 913 -28.81 -11.14 9.12
CA THR A 913 -29.81 -12.11 8.62
C THR A 913 -29.12 -13.38 8.13
N PHE A 914 -29.58 -14.53 8.62
CA PHE A 914 -29.10 -15.85 8.24
C PHE A 914 -30.23 -16.64 7.59
N ASP A 915 -30.09 -16.93 6.29
CA ASP A 915 -31.06 -17.75 5.56
C ASP A 915 -30.91 -19.23 5.94
N TRP A 916 -32.03 -19.93 6.05
CA TRP A 916 -32.08 -21.36 6.33
C TRP A 916 -33.11 -22.08 5.46
N SER A 917 -32.92 -23.39 5.30
CA SER A 917 -33.84 -24.24 4.55
C SER A 917 -33.97 -25.65 5.12
N ILE A 918 -35.09 -26.31 4.83
CA ILE A 918 -35.33 -27.74 5.08
C ILE A 918 -35.65 -28.37 3.73
N ALA A 919 -35.00 -29.47 3.38
CA ALA A 919 -35.24 -30.12 2.09
C ALA A 919 -36.59 -30.86 2.08
N GLU A 920 -37.29 -30.84 0.95
CA GLU A 920 -38.56 -31.56 0.78
C GLU A 920 -38.42 -33.05 1.11
N ARG A 921 -37.30 -33.67 0.72
CA ARG A 921 -37.00 -35.07 1.06
C ARG A 921 -36.96 -35.33 2.57
N GLU A 922 -36.41 -34.40 3.36
CA GLU A 922 -36.35 -34.53 4.82
C GLU A 922 -37.77 -34.43 5.41
N LEU A 923 -38.58 -33.51 4.87
CA LEU A 923 -39.98 -33.38 5.21
C LEU A 923 -40.78 -34.66 4.88
N GLU A 924 -40.62 -35.21 3.68
CA GLU A 924 -41.28 -36.45 3.27
C GLU A 924 -40.91 -37.62 4.18
N LEU A 925 -39.61 -37.79 4.47
CA LEU A 925 -39.13 -38.85 5.38
C LEU A 925 -39.72 -38.70 6.79
N ALA A 926 -39.77 -37.48 7.32
CA ALA A 926 -40.36 -37.23 8.63
C ALA A 926 -41.87 -37.51 8.64
N LEU A 927 -42.60 -37.12 7.59
CA LEU A 927 -44.03 -37.38 7.44
C LEU A 927 -44.34 -38.88 7.29
N GLN A 928 -43.52 -39.65 6.58
CA GLN A 928 -43.67 -41.10 6.45
C GLN A 928 -43.39 -41.84 7.77
N ALA A 929 -42.45 -41.33 8.58
CA ALA A 929 -42.11 -41.93 9.88
C ALA A 929 -43.12 -41.62 10.99
N LEU A 930 -43.97 -40.61 10.82
CA LEU A 930 -44.92 -40.13 11.83
C LEU A 930 -46.11 -41.09 12.01
N ARG A 931 -46.31 -41.58 13.24
CA ARG A 931 -47.51 -42.31 13.66
C ARG A 931 -48.58 -41.36 14.21
N PRO A 932 -49.87 -41.72 14.21
CA PRO A 932 -50.92 -40.94 14.87
C PRO A 932 -50.58 -40.65 16.33
N GLY A 933 -50.66 -39.38 16.74
CA GLY A 933 -50.31 -38.91 18.09
C GLY A 933 -48.80 -38.69 18.34
N GLN A 934 -47.92 -39.13 17.43
CA GLN A 934 -46.49 -38.87 17.53
C GLN A 934 -46.15 -37.44 17.08
N THR A 935 -45.09 -36.90 17.66
CA THR A 935 -44.48 -35.64 17.24
C THR A 935 -43.13 -35.93 16.57
N SER A 936 -42.82 -35.20 15.51
CA SER A 936 -41.48 -35.18 14.90
C SER A 936 -40.97 -33.74 14.80
N TYR A 937 -39.66 -33.55 14.78
CA TYR A 937 -39.01 -32.26 14.60
C TYR A 937 -38.14 -32.31 13.35
N LEU A 938 -38.34 -31.35 12.46
CA LEU A 938 -37.47 -31.08 11.31
C LEU A 938 -36.56 -29.92 11.65
N TYR A 939 -35.27 -30.05 11.35
CA TYR A 939 -34.27 -29.04 11.66
C TYR A 939 -33.82 -28.32 10.40
N GLY A 940 -33.82 -26.99 10.43
CA GLY A 940 -33.32 -26.17 9.33
C GLY A 940 -31.80 -26.17 9.25
N VAL A 941 -31.29 -26.10 8.02
CA VAL A 941 -29.88 -25.94 7.70
C VAL A 941 -29.68 -24.54 7.13
N PHE A 942 -28.76 -23.78 7.72
CA PHE A 942 -28.39 -22.44 7.27
C PHE A 942 -27.59 -22.48 5.96
N ALA A 943 -27.51 -21.33 5.28
CA ALA A 943 -26.60 -21.15 4.14
C ALA A 943 -25.17 -21.59 4.50
N GLY A 944 -24.48 -22.24 3.56
CA GLY A 944 -23.16 -22.84 3.81
C GLY A 944 -23.20 -24.22 4.51
N GLY A 945 -24.38 -24.80 4.73
CA GLY A 945 -24.53 -26.16 5.29
C GLY A 945 -24.43 -26.23 6.81
N MET A 946 -24.48 -25.09 7.50
CA MET A 946 -24.40 -25.06 8.96
C MET A 946 -25.71 -25.51 9.60
N SER A 947 -25.64 -26.40 10.58
CA SER A 947 -26.82 -26.91 11.27
C SER A 947 -27.39 -25.94 12.32
N SER A 948 -26.62 -24.96 12.77
CA SER A 948 -27.00 -23.95 13.77
C SER A 948 -26.16 -22.69 13.56
N ILE A 949 -26.60 -21.58 14.13
CA ILE A 949 -25.77 -20.37 14.28
C ILE A 949 -25.41 -20.15 15.75
N CYS A 950 -24.24 -19.59 16.02
CA CYS A 950 -23.84 -19.14 17.33
C CYS A 950 -24.24 -17.68 17.53
N ALA A 951 -24.91 -17.37 18.65
CA ALA A 951 -25.21 -16.02 19.09
C ALA A 951 -25.40 -16.00 20.62
N SER A 952 -24.93 -14.95 21.27
CA SER A 952 -24.95 -14.75 22.72
C SER A 952 -24.31 -15.92 23.49
N GLY A 953 -23.29 -16.54 22.90
CA GLY A 953 -22.63 -17.74 23.41
C GLY A 953 -23.43 -19.04 23.32
N PHE A 954 -24.55 -19.10 22.60
CA PHE A 954 -25.35 -20.33 22.44
C PHE A 954 -25.54 -20.70 20.98
N GLN A 955 -25.88 -21.97 20.72
CA GLN A 955 -26.24 -22.44 19.38
C GLN A 955 -27.75 -22.38 19.19
N TRP A 956 -28.18 -21.82 18.06
CA TRP A 956 -29.57 -21.60 17.72
C TRP A 956 -29.92 -22.33 16.43
N ARG A 957 -30.97 -23.14 16.47
CA ARG A 957 -31.42 -23.96 15.32
C ARG A 957 -32.92 -23.79 15.08
N PRO A 958 -33.34 -23.36 13.88
CA PRO A 958 -34.76 -23.34 13.54
C PRO A 958 -35.29 -24.76 13.38
N CYS A 959 -36.50 -25.01 13.86
CA CYS A 959 -37.14 -26.29 13.67
C CYS A 959 -38.66 -26.19 13.46
N ILE A 960 -39.19 -27.14 12.69
CA ILE A 960 -40.62 -27.31 12.44
C ILE A 960 -41.09 -28.53 13.20
N LYS A 961 -42.08 -28.35 14.07
CA LYS A 961 -42.72 -29.43 14.82
C LYS A 961 -43.92 -29.94 14.03
N LEU A 962 -43.88 -31.22 13.73
CA LEU A 962 -44.92 -31.93 12.99
C LEU A 962 -45.72 -32.83 13.92
N LYS A 963 -47.03 -32.85 13.75
CA LYS A 963 -47.93 -33.80 14.41
C LYS A 963 -48.97 -34.28 13.41
N LEU A 964 -49.07 -35.60 13.24
CA LEU A 964 -49.94 -36.20 12.23
C LEU A 964 -51.41 -35.91 12.56
N GLY A 965 -52.16 -35.44 11.56
CA GLY A 965 -53.60 -35.17 11.66
C GLY A 965 -53.96 -33.76 12.12
N GLU A 966 -52.98 -32.91 12.44
CA GLU A 966 -53.24 -31.49 12.73
C GLU A 966 -53.21 -30.66 11.44
N GLY A 967 -54.15 -29.72 11.30
CA GLY A 967 -54.19 -28.77 10.18
C GLY A 967 -53.13 -27.65 10.26
N THR A 968 -52.26 -27.71 11.26
CA THR A 968 -51.19 -26.73 11.48
C THR A 968 -49.89 -27.43 11.86
N ALA A 969 -48.77 -26.83 11.51
CA ALA A 969 -47.45 -27.20 12.04
C ALA A 969 -46.87 -26.07 12.89
N GLY A 970 -46.07 -26.43 13.88
CA GLY A 970 -45.44 -25.47 14.75
C GLY A 970 -44.07 -25.03 14.24
N PHE A 971 -43.71 -23.77 14.46
CA PHE A 971 -42.38 -23.23 14.14
C PHE A 971 -41.71 -22.78 15.43
N TYR A 972 -40.49 -23.26 15.65
CA TYR A 972 -39.72 -23.05 16.88
C TYR A 972 -38.26 -22.73 16.57
N ILE A 973 -37.59 -22.11 17.53
CA ILE A 973 -36.14 -22.00 17.60
C ILE A 973 -35.67 -22.82 18.81
N LEU A 974 -34.74 -23.74 18.59
CA LEU A 974 -34.07 -24.54 19.62
C LEU A 974 -32.78 -23.85 20.08
N CYS A 975 -32.60 -23.74 21.40
CA CYS A 975 -31.37 -23.25 22.03
C CYS A 975 -30.55 -24.44 22.54
N GLU A 976 -29.30 -24.58 22.10
CA GLU A 976 -28.39 -25.66 22.50
C GLU A 976 -27.13 -25.09 23.16
N LEU A 977 -26.60 -25.83 24.14
CA LEU A 977 -25.26 -25.56 24.66
C LEU A 977 -24.23 -25.97 23.58
N PRO A 978 -23.27 -25.11 23.23
CA PRO A 978 -22.29 -25.43 22.20
C PRO A 978 -21.39 -26.62 22.58
N ARG A 979 -21.04 -27.44 21.58
CA ARG A 979 -20.15 -28.61 21.74
C ARG A 979 -18.72 -28.25 22.18
N ALA A 980 -18.34 -26.97 22.12
CA ALA A 980 -17.08 -26.49 22.66
C ALA A 980 -16.92 -26.79 24.16
N TYR A 981 -18.03 -26.80 24.90
CA TYR A 981 -18.05 -27.14 26.34
C TYR A 981 -18.19 -28.63 26.63
N ASP A 982 -18.37 -29.48 25.59
CA ASP A 982 -18.38 -30.94 25.74
C ASP A 982 -16.94 -31.45 25.77
N VAL A 983 -16.26 -31.20 26.89
CA VAL A 983 -14.89 -31.63 27.17
C VAL A 983 -14.92 -32.70 28.25
N GLY A 984 -14.08 -33.73 28.13
CA GLY A 984 -13.99 -34.81 29.11
C GLY A 984 -13.70 -34.27 30.52
N GLY A 985 -14.53 -34.67 31.49
CA GLY A 985 -14.42 -34.20 32.88
C GLY A 985 -15.21 -32.93 33.19
N SER A 986 -15.73 -32.20 32.19
CA SER A 986 -16.46 -30.97 32.45
C SER A 986 -17.88 -31.19 32.99
N ARG A 987 -18.23 -30.46 34.06
CA ARG A 987 -19.57 -30.42 34.66
C ARG A 987 -20.56 -29.62 33.81
N VAL A 988 -20.09 -28.79 32.88
CA VAL A 988 -20.94 -28.02 31.96
C VAL A 988 -21.78 -28.96 31.05
N ARG A 989 -21.33 -30.20 30.86
CA ARG A 989 -22.06 -31.24 30.11
C ARG A 989 -23.36 -31.68 30.78
N THR A 990 -23.51 -31.48 32.09
CA THR A 990 -24.73 -31.88 32.79
C THR A 990 -25.92 -31.03 32.34
N PRO A 991 -27.16 -31.58 32.28
CA PRO A 991 -28.33 -30.81 31.89
C PRO A 991 -28.49 -29.57 32.77
N MET A 992 -28.22 -28.39 32.20
CA MET A 992 -28.29 -27.13 32.92
C MET A 992 -29.72 -26.57 32.93
N ALA A 993 -30.22 -26.27 34.12
CA ALA A 993 -31.43 -25.49 34.28
C ALA A 993 -31.11 -24.00 34.12
N GLY A 994 -31.04 -23.53 32.87
CA GLY A 994 -30.80 -22.13 32.53
C GLY A 994 -31.80 -21.60 31.52
N VAL A 995 -32.07 -20.29 31.57
CA VAL A 995 -32.88 -19.58 30.58
C VAL A 995 -32.04 -18.51 29.91
N VAL A 996 -32.09 -18.45 28.59
CA VAL A 996 -31.32 -17.55 27.72
C VAL A 996 -32.28 -16.64 26.98
N SER A 997 -31.92 -15.37 26.79
CA SER A 997 -32.64 -14.47 25.88
C SER A 997 -31.89 -14.32 24.56
N LEU A 998 -32.65 -14.13 23.48
CA LEU A 998 -32.14 -13.83 22.15
C LEU A 998 -32.98 -12.71 21.57
N ASN A 999 -32.36 -11.60 21.18
CA ASN A 999 -33.04 -10.55 20.44
C ASN A 999 -33.01 -10.88 18.94
N ALA A 1000 -34.07 -11.51 18.44
CA ALA A 1000 -34.10 -11.98 17.06
C ALA A 1000 -35.51 -12.08 16.48
N THR A 1001 -35.58 -12.11 15.15
CA THR A 1001 -36.80 -12.35 14.39
C THR A 1001 -36.63 -13.55 13.47
N PRO A 1002 -36.93 -14.77 13.94
CA PRO A 1002 -37.06 -15.93 13.07
C PRO A 1002 -38.30 -15.86 12.17
N LEU A 1003 -38.11 -16.16 10.90
CA LEU A 1003 -39.09 -16.06 9.82
C LEU A 1003 -39.18 -17.37 9.04
N VAL A 1004 -40.39 -17.69 8.57
CA VAL A 1004 -40.66 -18.75 7.57
C VAL A 1004 -41.33 -18.11 6.36
N HIS A 1005 -40.89 -18.43 5.15
CA HIS A 1005 -41.46 -17.88 3.93
C HIS A 1005 -42.55 -18.80 3.35
N CYS A 1006 -43.53 -18.19 2.68
CA CYS A 1006 -44.50 -18.86 1.81
C CYS A 1006 -44.54 -18.18 0.43
N TRP A 1007 -45.22 -18.82 -0.52
CA TRP A 1007 -45.35 -18.38 -1.90
C TRP A 1007 -46.81 -18.33 -2.31
N GLY A 1008 -47.25 -17.13 -2.70
CA GLY A 1008 -48.61 -16.86 -3.14
C GLY A 1008 -48.63 -15.69 -4.12
N GLY A 1009 -49.48 -15.76 -5.15
CA GLY A 1009 -49.59 -14.70 -6.15
C GLY A 1009 -48.32 -14.45 -6.98
N GLY A 1010 -47.43 -15.43 -7.08
CA GLY A 1010 -46.17 -15.34 -7.85
C GLY A 1010 -44.98 -14.73 -7.10
N GLY A 1011 -45.09 -14.41 -5.81
CA GLY A 1011 -44.00 -13.82 -5.01
C GLY A 1011 -43.76 -14.52 -3.66
N ARG A 1012 -42.56 -14.30 -3.10
CA ARG A 1012 -42.17 -14.68 -1.73
C ARG A 1012 -42.87 -13.76 -0.73
N GLN A 1013 -43.46 -14.33 0.32
CA GLN A 1013 -44.10 -13.63 1.42
C GLN A 1013 -43.60 -14.19 2.75
N ASP A 1014 -43.70 -13.40 3.83
CA ASP A 1014 -43.40 -13.86 5.18
C ASP A 1014 -44.64 -14.49 5.80
N ALA A 1015 -44.63 -15.81 5.91
CA ALA A 1015 -45.77 -16.55 6.43
C ALA A 1015 -45.93 -16.39 7.94
N VAL A 1016 -44.79 -16.39 8.64
CA VAL A 1016 -44.71 -16.29 10.09
C VAL A 1016 -43.45 -15.53 10.46
N ALA A 1017 -43.60 -14.56 11.35
CA ALA A 1017 -42.52 -13.89 12.06
C ALA A 1017 -42.73 -14.11 13.56
N LEU A 1018 -41.77 -14.74 14.25
CA LEU A 1018 -41.77 -14.71 15.72
C LEU A 1018 -40.87 -13.56 16.15
N ASN A 1019 -41.37 -12.67 17.00
CA ASN A 1019 -40.56 -11.59 17.55
C ASN A 1019 -40.01 -12.04 18.91
N MET A 1020 -38.73 -12.38 18.97
CA MET A 1020 -38.02 -12.71 20.21
C MET A 1020 -37.39 -11.44 20.75
N GLN A 1021 -38.04 -10.86 21.76
CA GLN A 1021 -37.55 -9.68 22.46
C GLN A 1021 -36.49 -10.06 23.51
N PRO A 1022 -35.68 -9.11 24.03
CA PRO A 1022 -34.73 -9.37 25.12
C PRO A 1022 -35.35 -9.98 26.38
N THR A 1023 -36.66 -9.79 26.59
CA THR A 1023 -37.45 -10.37 27.69
C THR A 1023 -38.03 -11.76 27.37
N THR A 1024 -37.80 -12.27 26.16
CA THR A 1024 -38.22 -13.60 25.72
C THR A 1024 -37.15 -14.61 26.08
N TYR A 1025 -37.50 -15.54 26.95
CA TYR A 1025 -36.57 -16.55 27.46
C TYR A 1025 -36.79 -17.90 26.77
N CYS A 1026 -35.68 -18.57 26.43
CA CYS A 1026 -35.63 -19.95 25.99
C CYS A 1026 -34.84 -20.77 27.01
N GLN A 1027 -35.38 -21.90 27.45
CA GLN A 1027 -34.62 -22.81 28.30
C GLN A 1027 -33.54 -23.52 27.46
N ILE A 1028 -32.34 -23.67 28.02
CA ILE A 1028 -31.23 -24.38 27.38
C ILE A 1028 -31.65 -25.84 27.13
N GLY A 1029 -31.48 -26.32 25.90
CA GLY A 1029 -31.91 -27.66 25.46
C GLY A 1029 -33.38 -27.74 25.06
N ASN A 1030 -34.15 -26.66 25.15
CA ASN A 1030 -35.56 -26.60 24.77
C ASN A 1030 -35.79 -25.63 23.61
N SER A 1031 -36.98 -25.74 23.00
CA SER A 1031 -37.38 -24.90 21.88
C SER A 1031 -38.48 -23.91 22.26
N ARG A 1032 -38.44 -22.72 21.66
CA ARG A 1032 -39.44 -21.64 21.83
C ARG A 1032 -40.08 -21.32 20.49
N GLY A 1033 -41.40 -21.23 20.45
CA GLY A 1033 -42.10 -21.06 19.18
C GLY A 1033 -43.61 -20.97 19.30
N ASN A 1034 -44.28 -21.06 18.16
CA ASN A 1034 -45.74 -21.08 18.06
C ASN A 1034 -46.18 -22.43 17.45
N ALA A 1035 -46.99 -23.18 18.21
CA ALA A 1035 -47.45 -24.51 17.82
C ALA A 1035 -48.36 -24.53 16.57
N SER A 1036 -48.97 -23.39 16.23
CA SER A 1036 -49.89 -23.25 15.09
C SER A 1036 -49.40 -22.20 14.10
N ALA A 1037 -48.08 -22.04 14.00
CA ALA A 1037 -47.43 -21.06 13.15
C ALA A 1037 -47.81 -21.24 11.66
N LEU A 1038 -47.71 -22.47 11.15
CA LEU A 1038 -47.87 -22.77 9.73
C LEU A 1038 -49.23 -23.42 9.50
N ARG A 1039 -50.05 -22.81 8.64
CA ARG A 1039 -51.38 -23.34 8.29
C ARG A 1039 -51.24 -24.24 7.08
N LEU A 1040 -51.57 -25.52 7.25
CA LEU A 1040 -51.43 -26.52 6.18
C LEU A 1040 -52.72 -26.60 5.38
N ARG A 1041 -52.60 -26.84 4.07
CA ARG A 1041 -53.78 -27.06 3.22
C ARG A 1041 -54.47 -28.38 3.60
N PRO A 1042 -55.81 -28.45 3.51
CA PRO A 1042 -56.52 -29.72 3.64
C PRO A 1042 -55.99 -30.72 2.60
N LEU A 1043 -55.72 -31.95 3.04
CA LEU A 1043 -55.33 -33.03 2.14
C LEU A 1043 -56.44 -33.27 1.10
N PRO A 1044 -56.12 -33.33 -0.21
CA PRO A 1044 -57.12 -33.68 -1.22
C PRO A 1044 -57.70 -35.07 -0.93
N ALA A 1045 -59.00 -35.24 -1.14
CA ALA A 1045 -59.69 -36.52 -0.96
C ALA A 1045 -58.96 -37.63 -1.76
N ALA A 1046 -58.72 -38.76 -1.08
CA ALA A 1046 -57.82 -39.84 -1.49
C ALA A 1046 -57.81 -40.13 -3.00
N GLY A 1047 -56.64 -39.98 -3.66
CA GLY A 1047 -56.46 -40.37 -5.06
C GLY A 1047 -55.25 -39.78 -5.81
N GLY A 1048 -54.56 -38.76 -5.28
CA GLY A 1048 -53.40 -38.14 -5.95
C GLY A 1048 -52.04 -38.77 -5.58
N PRO A 1049 -51.06 -38.81 -6.50
CA PRO A 1049 -49.68 -39.19 -6.18
C PRO A 1049 -49.05 -38.12 -5.26
N ASN A 1050 -48.52 -38.53 -4.10
CA ASN A 1050 -47.96 -37.68 -3.02
C ASN A 1050 -48.95 -36.70 -2.33
N PRO A 1051 -49.97 -37.21 -1.60
CA PRO A 1051 -50.92 -36.35 -0.90
C PRO A 1051 -50.26 -35.52 0.23
N THR A 1052 -49.15 -36.01 0.83
CA THR A 1052 -48.53 -35.41 2.01
C THR A 1052 -47.75 -34.12 1.75
N SER A 1053 -47.03 -33.99 0.62
CA SER A 1053 -46.32 -32.73 0.28
C SER A 1053 -47.28 -31.65 -0.25
N ALA A 1054 -48.44 -32.03 -0.79
CA ALA A 1054 -49.45 -31.09 -1.27
C ALA A 1054 -49.99 -30.16 -0.15
N ALA A 1055 -50.02 -30.62 1.09
CA ALA A 1055 -50.40 -29.81 2.25
C ALA A 1055 -49.42 -28.65 2.52
N TRP A 1056 -48.19 -28.77 2.03
CA TRP A 1056 -47.06 -27.85 2.20
C TRP A 1056 -46.76 -27.02 0.95
N ALA A 1057 -47.59 -27.10 -0.09
CA ALA A 1057 -47.33 -26.45 -1.37
C ALA A 1057 -47.08 -24.93 -1.26
N ASP A 1058 -47.74 -24.26 -0.31
CA ASP A 1058 -47.52 -22.82 -0.05
C ASP A 1058 -46.13 -22.51 0.53
N TYR A 1059 -45.44 -23.49 1.12
CA TYR A 1059 -44.17 -23.33 1.80
C TYR A 1059 -42.99 -23.98 1.05
N LEU A 1060 -43.27 -24.75 0.00
CA LEU A 1060 -42.26 -25.45 -0.79
C LEU A 1060 -41.95 -24.66 -2.06
N GLN A 1061 -40.74 -24.08 -2.11
CA GLN A 1061 -40.19 -23.46 -3.32
C GLN A 1061 -38.92 -24.20 -3.73
N ALA A 1062 -38.89 -24.65 -4.98
CA ALA A 1062 -37.78 -25.45 -5.51
C ALA A 1062 -37.42 -26.66 -4.60
N GLY A 1063 -38.45 -27.32 -4.04
CA GLY A 1063 -38.30 -28.49 -3.18
C GLY A 1063 -37.69 -28.19 -1.81
N ARG A 1064 -37.86 -26.98 -1.28
CA ARG A 1064 -37.38 -26.59 0.05
C ARG A 1064 -38.38 -25.70 0.78
N ILE A 1065 -38.49 -25.90 2.09
CA ILE A 1065 -39.04 -24.87 2.99
C ILE A 1065 -37.88 -23.91 3.27
N THR A 1066 -38.09 -22.61 3.12
CA THR A 1066 -37.05 -21.61 3.44
C THR A 1066 -37.52 -20.62 4.49
N GLY A 1067 -36.58 -20.10 5.25
CA GLY A 1067 -36.79 -19.05 6.23
C GLY A 1067 -35.54 -18.20 6.42
N SER A 1068 -35.62 -17.23 7.31
CA SER A 1068 -34.47 -16.42 7.71
C SER A 1068 -34.49 -16.19 9.23
N LEU A 1069 -33.33 -16.12 9.86
CA LEU A 1069 -33.17 -15.73 11.26
C LEU A 1069 -32.44 -14.39 11.30
N LYS A 1070 -33.15 -13.35 11.74
CA LYS A 1070 -32.58 -12.01 11.85
C LYS A 1070 -32.18 -11.70 13.29
N LEU A 1071 -30.88 -11.65 13.58
CA LEU A 1071 -30.35 -11.21 14.87
C LEU A 1071 -30.40 -9.69 14.96
N LEU A 1072 -30.87 -9.17 16.09
CA LEU A 1072 -30.96 -7.74 16.38
C LEU A 1072 -29.98 -7.40 17.51
N PRO A 1073 -29.37 -6.20 17.50
CA PRO A 1073 -28.47 -5.81 18.57
C PRO A 1073 -29.22 -5.77 19.90
N PRO A 1074 -28.52 -5.93 21.04
CA PRO A 1074 -29.12 -5.69 22.34
C PRO A 1074 -29.70 -4.26 22.40
N PRO A 1075 -30.80 -4.03 23.13
CA PRO A 1075 -31.31 -2.68 23.35
C PRO A 1075 -30.20 -1.81 23.95
N ALA A 1076 -30.07 -0.57 23.48
CA ALA A 1076 -29.11 0.37 24.05
C ALA A 1076 -29.41 0.50 25.56
N SER A 1077 -28.44 0.09 26.38
CA SER A 1077 -28.48 0.17 27.85
C SER A 1077 -28.39 1.59 28.34
#